data_AF-A0A5Y9PXJ2-F1
#
_entry.id   AF-A0A5Y9PXJ2-F1
#
_cell.length_a   1.000
_cell.length_b   1.000
_cell.length_c   1.000
_cell.angle_alpha   90.00
_cell.angle_beta   90.00
_cell.angle_gamma   90.00
#
_symmetry.space_group_name_H-M   'P 1'
#
loop_
_entity.id
_entity.type
_entity.pdbx_description
1 polymer ?
#
loop_
_entity_poly.entity_id
_entity_poly.type
_entity_poly.pdbx_seq_one_letter_code
_entity_poly.pdbx_strand_id
1 'polypeptide(L)'
;MSKNFRAKILAVSISTILLSTAFNTAASVCPPYTPAGSTCDAIISSDGKAVTLTSDLYVAEGNALTYTGNTPFVAQYIRKNITVSGENAYAIYADGNTFFNNNINLEKGINIISENGTAIKIDGSFKQPAVPNIGISIKDGSTVKGKENAIDFSGAKTALRIDVNGNVYGNIVGNGLEGNKINFAYQGGAQQGLFDGYTISGVEKIDNWGNLSIIAKDRTIFWSGDFNNKKNAILNFKIGNSANLNTPLLLIEGKTVFNTGSKALFSYVGSNINDIVNKDIILIQSNGGMSGTVEVGQGGVNAVSDLSPLLKQIDSWITTTDPVVNGGIQGNQLVVRYGVNYEGGDNFVNIAKQGGISEQRLQAASYIVNYALSEYNKTQSVRSGELLALLTSAGNSNTGDDGANSSVVDSGSNGIARLVEQLTPNAEGSEVRAALRVVDKMRDQANNRSFYLRNQETATPWNFWAQTLYTHGRQGNEADIFGYQTNAYGINIGMDRRFRDEALFGVAFGYQNSHININGYGNTKDVNSYEAMAYTGWFNDRYFINGNINMGYNKNSSTRNIGSLNGYQGNTRAEADYNSLQMGYQASAGITFDLDIVKLQPRVEYNYQWFRVEDYAESGSPASLEVDRQSYSVKHLGAGFTAFNTYDLAFGKFTPSLSLMGYRDLNDSEVITETAGLVMDQGKGKGRFTITGDSIGNDIFEATLKSSLTLKNNIILDGNLNYYKRDGYNEGYIGLSVSKYF
;
A
#
# COMPACT_ATOMS: atom_id res chain seq x y z
N MET A 1 -49.61 15.53 50.03
CA MET A 1 -51.08 15.41 50.22
C MET A 1 -51.60 14.46 49.15
N SER A 2 -51.82 13.19 49.47
CA SER A 2 -53.11 12.64 49.96
C SER A 2 -53.88 11.96 48.80
N LYS A 3 -53.73 10.64 48.63
CA LYS A 3 -54.77 9.58 48.87
C LYS A 3 -55.71 9.39 47.66
N ASN A 4 -56.15 8.21 47.21
CA ASN A 4 -56.04 6.82 47.68
C ASN A 4 -56.70 5.86 46.63
N PHE A 5 -56.26 4.59 46.64
CA PHE A 5 -57.00 3.33 46.40
C PHE A 5 -57.63 3.02 45.02
N ARG A 6 -57.17 2.00 44.26
CA ARG A 6 -57.29 0.51 44.39
C ARG A 6 -58.71 -0.05 44.21
N ALA A 7 -58.94 -0.88 43.18
CA ALA A 7 -59.12 -2.34 43.30
C ALA A 7 -59.50 -3.03 41.97
N LYS A 8 -58.92 -4.22 41.75
CA LYS A 8 -59.24 -5.26 40.75
C LYS A 8 -60.44 -6.11 41.21
N ILE A 9 -61.07 -6.86 40.28
CA ILE A 9 -61.57 -8.28 40.34
C ILE A 9 -62.48 -8.50 39.11
N LEU A 10 -62.11 -9.27 38.07
CA LEU A 10 -62.16 -10.74 37.85
C LEU A 10 -63.55 -11.30 37.42
N ALA A 11 -63.64 -11.61 36.11
CA ALA A 11 -64.32 -12.70 35.36
C ALA A 11 -65.52 -13.49 35.91
N VAL A 12 -66.54 -13.72 35.03
CA VAL A 12 -67.37 -14.94 34.79
C VAL A 12 -68.08 -14.72 33.41
N SER A 13 -67.71 -15.39 32.29
CA SER A 13 -68.37 -16.54 31.58
C SER A 13 -69.89 -16.44 31.36
N ILE A 14 -70.59 -16.85 30.28
CA ILE A 14 -70.38 -17.62 29.02
C ILE A 14 -71.71 -17.47 28.20
N SER A 15 -71.65 -17.59 26.84
CA SER A 15 -72.77 -17.85 25.88
C SER A 15 -73.81 -16.73 25.63
N THR A 16 -74.31 -16.45 24.41
CA THR A 16 -74.81 -17.35 23.36
C THR A 16 -74.86 -16.64 21.98
N ILE A 17 -74.91 -17.48 20.96
CA ILE A 17 -74.92 -17.29 19.50
C ILE A 17 -76.20 -16.60 18.94
N LEU A 18 -76.06 -16.03 17.73
CA LEU A 18 -77.08 -15.66 16.71
C LEU A 18 -77.84 -14.33 16.86
N LEU A 19 -77.38 -13.31 16.12
CA LEU A 19 -78.27 -12.45 15.33
C LEU A 19 -77.62 -12.15 13.97
N SER A 20 -77.92 -13.00 12.99
CA SER A 20 -77.91 -12.59 11.59
C SER A 20 -79.18 -11.79 11.32
N THR A 21 -79.05 -10.52 10.95
CA THR A 21 -79.75 -9.86 9.83
C THR A 21 -79.58 -8.35 9.92
N ALA A 22 -79.08 -7.77 8.83
CA ALA A 22 -79.28 -6.40 8.37
C ALA A 22 -79.00 -5.26 9.36
N PHE A 23 -77.78 -4.71 9.31
CA PHE A 23 -77.60 -3.27 9.46
C PHE A 23 -76.96 -2.70 8.21
N ASN A 24 -77.66 -1.73 7.64
CA ASN A 24 -77.15 -0.84 6.61
C ASN A 24 -75.81 -0.25 7.04
N THR A 25 -74.86 -0.36 6.12
CA THR A 25 -73.73 0.53 5.85
C THR A 25 -73.78 1.88 6.59
N ALA A 26 -73.07 1.98 7.70
CA ALA A 26 -72.21 3.15 7.87
C ALA A 26 -70.97 2.83 7.02
N ALA A 27 -70.79 3.52 5.89
CA ALA A 27 -69.55 3.42 5.14
C ALA A 27 -68.42 3.77 6.12
N SER A 28 -67.53 2.82 6.42
CA SER A 28 -66.30 3.16 7.10
C SER A 28 -65.61 4.22 6.23
N VAL A 29 -65.38 5.40 6.78
CA VAL A 29 -64.66 6.43 6.04
C VAL A 29 -63.22 5.94 6.00
N CYS A 30 -62.77 5.52 4.83
CA CYS A 30 -61.40 5.08 4.67
C CYS A 30 -60.43 6.18 5.16
N PRO A 31 -59.32 5.81 5.81
CA PRO A 31 -58.33 6.77 6.24
C PRO A 31 -57.89 7.66 5.08
N PRO A 32 -57.56 8.94 5.32
CA PRO A 32 -57.31 9.94 4.26
C PRO A 32 -56.10 9.61 3.36
N TYR A 33 -55.24 8.68 3.79
CA TYR A 33 -54.07 8.18 3.06
C TYR A 33 -54.34 6.90 2.25
N THR A 34 -55.58 6.40 2.24
CA THR A 34 -55.97 5.22 1.47
C THR A 34 -55.86 5.51 -0.04
N PRO A 35 -55.22 4.64 -0.83
CA PRO A 35 -55.14 4.82 -2.28
C PRO A 35 -56.52 4.98 -2.94
N ALA A 36 -56.62 5.88 -3.92
CA ALA A 36 -57.87 6.14 -4.62
C ALA A 36 -58.40 4.88 -5.32
N GLY A 37 -59.68 4.57 -5.13
CA GLY A 37 -60.32 3.38 -5.69
C GLY A 37 -60.16 2.10 -4.87
N SER A 38 -59.57 2.18 -3.67
CA SER A 38 -59.50 1.06 -2.71
C SER A 38 -60.69 1.04 -1.74
N THR A 39 -61.03 -0.16 -1.26
CA THR A 39 -61.88 -0.39 -0.09
C THR A 39 -61.03 -0.59 1.15
N CYS A 40 -61.53 -0.20 2.32
CA CYS A 40 -60.80 -0.28 3.59
C CYS A 40 -61.45 -1.17 4.65
N ASP A 41 -62.56 -1.83 4.30
CA ASP A 41 -63.20 -2.80 5.18
C ASP A 41 -62.45 -4.13 5.14
N ALA A 42 -61.98 -4.58 6.31
CA ALA A 42 -61.43 -5.92 6.47
C ALA A 42 -62.46 -6.99 6.08
N ILE A 43 -61.99 -8.02 5.38
CA ILE A 43 -62.84 -9.10 4.88
C ILE A 43 -62.58 -10.35 5.70
N ILE A 44 -63.63 -10.89 6.32
CA ILE A 44 -63.60 -12.17 7.01
C ILE A 44 -64.50 -13.16 6.24
N SER A 45 -63.93 -14.26 5.78
CA SER A 45 -64.64 -15.30 5.03
C SER A 45 -64.65 -16.60 5.80
N SER A 46 -65.82 -17.24 5.89
CA SER A 46 -66.02 -18.50 6.62
C SER A 46 -66.95 -19.52 5.94
N ASP A 47 -67.44 -19.20 4.74
CA ASP A 47 -68.45 -20.00 4.03
C ASP A 47 -67.87 -20.99 3.01
N GLY A 48 -66.54 -21.09 2.92
CA GLY A 48 -65.82 -21.97 2.00
C GLY A 48 -65.84 -21.52 0.53
N LYS A 49 -66.44 -20.36 0.21
CA LYS A 49 -66.50 -19.86 -1.17
C LYS A 49 -65.24 -19.11 -1.59
N ALA A 50 -65.14 -18.82 -2.89
CA ALA A 50 -64.08 -17.97 -3.41
C ALA A 50 -64.34 -16.51 -3.03
N VAL A 51 -63.37 -15.86 -2.38
CA VAL A 51 -63.43 -14.42 -2.07
C VAL A 51 -63.19 -13.64 -3.36
N THR A 52 -64.11 -12.72 -3.68
CA THR A 52 -64.02 -11.85 -4.86
C THR A 52 -63.89 -10.39 -4.40
N LEU A 53 -62.78 -9.76 -4.74
CA LEU A 53 -62.53 -8.34 -4.48
C LEU A 53 -62.94 -7.51 -5.70
N THR A 54 -63.83 -6.53 -5.50
CA THR A 54 -64.29 -5.61 -6.56
C THR A 54 -63.29 -4.47 -6.82
N SER A 55 -62.52 -4.10 -5.79
CA SER A 55 -61.49 -3.06 -5.77
C SER A 55 -60.25 -3.54 -5.03
N ASP A 56 -59.17 -2.76 -5.07
CA ASP A 56 -58.01 -2.98 -4.21
C ASP A 56 -58.40 -2.84 -2.73
N LEU A 57 -57.74 -3.58 -1.86
CA LEU A 57 -58.03 -3.64 -0.42
C LEU A 57 -56.90 -2.97 0.36
N TYR A 58 -57.22 -1.94 1.15
CA TYR A 58 -56.25 -1.21 1.97
C TYR A 58 -56.75 -1.10 3.42
N VAL A 59 -56.15 -1.83 4.34
CA VAL A 59 -56.60 -1.89 5.74
C VAL A 59 -55.54 -1.30 6.68
N ALA A 60 -55.95 -0.34 7.52
CA ALA A 60 -55.03 0.34 8.44
C ALA A 60 -54.98 -0.31 9.83
N GLU A 61 -56.01 -1.06 10.22
CA GLU A 61 -56.12 -1.73 11.52
C GLU A 61 -56.60 -3.17 11.36
N GLY A 62 -55.91 -4.12 11.97
CA GLY A 62 -56.22 -5.54 11.86
C GLY A 62 -55.86 -6.15 10.50
N ASN A 63 -56.19 -7.43 10.31
CA ASN A 63 -55.87 -8.18 9.10
C ASN A 63 -56.77 -7.75 7.94
N ALA A 64 -56.24 -7.72 6.71
CA ALA A 64 -57.03 -7.31 5.56
C ALA A 64 -57.99 -8.41 5.07
N LEU A 65 -57.48 -9.59 4.73
CA LEU A 65 -58.30 -10.74 4.33
C LEU A 65 -58.06 -11.91 5.28
N THR A 66 -59.09 -12.30 6.04
CA THR A 66 -59.05 -13.43 6.97
C THR A 66 -59.94 -14.57 6.49
N TYR A 67 -59.38 -15.77 6.38
CA TYR A 67 -60.10 -17.02 6.25
C TYR A 67 -60.23 -17.67 7.64
N THR A 68 -61.43 -18.14 7.96
CA THR A 68 -61.74 -18.80 9.24
C THR A 68 -62.82 -19.86 9.08
N GLY A 69 -62.93 -20.77 10.05
CA GLY A 69 -63.99 -21.78 10.09
C GLY A 69 -63.66 -23.08 9.37
N ASN A 70 -64.52 -24.08 9.56
CA ASN A 70 -64.24 -25.48 9.23
C ASN A 70 -64.76 -25.91 7.85
N THR A 71 -65.46 -25.05 7.11
CA THR A 71 -65.98 -25.37 5.77
C THR A 71 -64.83 -25.29 4.76
N PRO A 72 -64.56 -26.35 3.98
CA PRO A 72 -63.45 -26.35 3.02
C PRO A 72 -63.55 -25.26 1.96
N PHE A 73 -62.51 -24.43 1.87
CA PHE A 73 -62.41 -23.40 0.84
C PHE A 73 -62.08 -24.00 -0.53
N VAL A 74 -62.83 -23.55 -1.55
CA VAL A 74 -62.47 -23.76 -2.97
C VAL A 74 -61.23 -22.94 -3.36
N ALA A 75 -60.77 -23.09 -4.60
CA ALA A 75 -59.64 -22.32 -5.12
C ALA A 75 -59.86 -20.81 -4.97
N GLN A 76 -58.90 -20.14 -4.34
CA GLN A 76 -58.92 -18.69 -4.17
C GLN A 76 -58.12 -18.05 -5.30
N TYR A 77 -58.71 -17.05 -5.95
CA TYR A 77 -58.10 -16.33 -7.07
C TYR A 77 -58.09 -14.83 -6.75
N ILE A 78 -56.99 -14.37 -6.16
CA ILE A 78 -56.81 -12.98 -5.76
C ILE A 78 -56.42 -12.17 -6.99
N ARG A 79 -57.31 -11.24 -7.37
CA ARG A 79 -57.21 -10.42 -8.60
C ARG A 79 -57.01 -8.93 -8.35
N LYS A 80 -56.90 -8.52 -7.08
CA LYS A 80 -56.78 -7.14 -6.64
C LYS A 80 -55.65 -7.03 -5.63
N ASN A 81 -55.04 -5.85 -5.54
CA ASN A 81 -53.97 -5.61 -4.57
C ASN A 81 -54.55 -5.66 -3.15
N ILE A 82 -53.76 -6.17 -2.21
CA ILE A 82 -54.08 -6.14 -0.79
C ILE A 82 -52.89 -5.53 -0.06
N THR A 83 -53.12 -4.38 0.58
CA THR A 83 -52.14 -3.70 1.40
C THR A 83 -52.68 -3.54 2.82
N VAL A 84 -51.87 -3.86 3.82
CA VAL A 84 -52.19 -3.63 5.23
C VAL A 84 -51.06 -2.85 5.91
N SER A 85 -51.41 -1.80 6.65
CA SER A 85 -50.44 -0.97 7.37
C SER A 85 -50.49 -1.16 8.89
N GLY A 86 -51.44 -1.95 9.39
CA GLY A 86 -51.58 -2.22 10.83
C GLY A 86 -50.37 -2.94 11.44
N GLU A 87 -50.03 -2.61 12.68
CA GLU A 87 -48.93 -3.25 13.40
C GLU A 87 -49.22 -4.75 13.59
N ASN A 88 -48.25 -5.61 13.25
CA ASN A 88 -48.38 -7.07 13.27
C ASN A 88 -49.56 -7.63 12.46
N ALA A 89 -50.09 -6.85 11.51
CA ALA A 89 -51.23 -7.26 10.70
C ALA A 89 -50.84 -8.12 9.49
N TYR A 90 -51.77 -8.94 9.03
CA TYR A 90 -51.61 -9.80 7.87
C TYR A 90 -52.43 -9.30 6.68
N ALA A 91 -51.83 -9.26 5.49
CA ALA A 91 -52.58 -8.96 4.28
C ALA A 91 -53.52 -10.13 3.95
N ILE A 92 -53.03 -11.36 4.08
CA ILE A 92 -53.82 -12.59 4.03
C ILE A 92 -53.53 -13.40 5.29
N TYR A 93 -54.57 -13.74 6.05
CA TYR A 93 -54.50 -14.63 7.20
C TYR A 93 -55.42 -15.84 7.01
N ALA A 94 -54.91 -17.05 7.21
CA ALA A 94 -55.72 -18.25 7.34
C ALA A 94 -55.51 -18.84 8.73
N ASP A 95 -56.54 -18.82 9.56
CA ASP A 95 -56.43 -19.28 10.94
C ASP A 95 -56.27 -20.81 11.06
N GLY A 96 -56.01 -21.28 12.28
CA GLY A 96 -55.78 -22.71 12.55
C GLY A 96 -56.98 -23.64 12.30
N ASN A 97 -58.18 -23.09 12.12
CA ASN A 97 -59.39 -23.85 11.82
C ASN A 97 -59.65 -23.96 10.31
N THR A 98 -59.01 -23.08 9.54
CA THR A 98 -59.20 -22.97 8.09
C THR A 98 -58.65 -24.18 7.35
N PHE A 99 -59.41 -24.60 6.34
CA PHE A 99 -59.07 -25.73 5.51
C PHE A 99 -59.31 -25.42 4.03
N PHE A 100 -58.30 -25.63 3.17
CA PHE A 100 -58.37 -25.40 1.73
C PHE A 100 -58.31 -26.72 0.95
N ASN A 101 -59.26 -26.92 0.02
CA ASN A 101 -59.22 -28.04 -0.94
C ASN A 101 -58.38 -27.72 -2.18
N ASN A 102 -57.91 -26.48 -2.32
CA ASN A 102 -57.19 -25.99 -3.50
C ASN A 102 -56.32 -24.78 -3.12
N ASN A 103 -55.62 -24.18 -4.09
CA ASN A 103 -54.57 -23.19 -3.84
C ASN A 103 -55.15 -21.80 -3.53
N ILE A 104 -54.33 -20.99 -2.87
CA ILE A 104 -54.42 -19.53 -2.95
C ILE A 104 -53.58 -19.07 -4.13
N ASN A 105 -54.23 -18.54 -5.16
CA ASN A 105 -53.59 -18.07 -6.39
C ASN A 105 -53.60 -16.54 -6.40
N LEU A 106 -52.42 -15.94 -6.38
CA LEU A 106 -52.25 -14.53 -6.72
C LEU A 106 -52.16 -14.43 -8.23
N GLU A 107 -53.13 -13.76 -8.85
CA GLU A 107 -53.10 -13.51 -10.30
C GLU A 107 -51.94 -12.59 -10.70
N LYS A 108 -51.67 -12.47 -12.01
CA LYS A 108 -50.51 -11.72 -12.52
C LYS A 108 -50.54 -10.25 -12.09
N GLY A 109 -49.39 -9.72 -11.68
CA GLY A 109 -49.21 -8.30 -11.35
C GLY A 109 -49.87 -7.84 -10.04
N ILE A 110 -50.16 -8.77 -9.12
CA ILE A 110 -50.85 -8.46 -7.86
C ILE A 110 -49.86 -8.24 -6.71
N ASN A 111 -50.08 -7.17 -5.95
CA ASN A 111 -49.29 -6.84 -4.76
C ASN A 111 -50.03 -7.25 -3.48
N ILE A 112 -49.40 -8.09 -2.66
CA ILE A 112 -49.85 -8.49 -1.32
C ILE A 112 -48.82 -8.00 -0.32
N ILE A 113 -49.13 -6.90 0.37
CA ILE A 113 -48.18 -6.14 1.17
C ILE A 113 -48.69 -6.01 2.60
N SER A 114 -47.85 -6.36 3.57
CA SER A 114 -47.99 -5.92 4.95
C SER A 114 -46.80 -5.04 5.30
N GLU A 115 -47.06 -3.75 5.57
CA GLU A 115 -46.00 -2.78 5.85
C GLU A 115 -45.34 -3.04 7.20
N ASN A 116 -46.14 -3.47 8.19
CA ASN A 116 -45.71 -3.62 9.59
C ASN A 116 -45.87 -5.05 10.15
N GLY A 117 -46.16 -6.03 9.30
CA GLY A 117 -46.36 -7.43 9.70
C GLY A 117 -45.94 -8.42 8.63
N THR A 118 -46.61 -9.58 8.62
CA THR A 118 -46.37 -10.63 7.61
C THR A 118 -47.37 -10.50 6.47
N ALA A 119 -46.96 -10.58 5.21
CA ALA A 119 -47.93 -10.45 4.11
C ALA A 119 -48.91 -11.62 4.08
N ILE A 120 -48.42 -12.86 4.12
CA ILE A 120 -49.26 -14.06 4.10
C ILE A 120 -48.94 -14.93 5.31
N LYS A 121 -49.90 -15.11 6.22
CA LYS A 121 -49.80 -15.98 7.39
C LYS A 121 -50.79 -17.14 7.29
N ILE A 122 -50.29 -18.37 7.36
CA ILE A 122 -51.07 -19.61 7.27
C ILE A 122 -50.86 -20.45 8.54
N ASP A 123 -51.92 -20.59 9.33
CA ASP A 123 -52.00 -21.55 10.44
C ASP A 123 -52.93 -22.74 10.10
N GLY A 124 -53.68 -22.62 9.00
CA GLY A 124 -54.63 -23.62 8.52
C GLY A 124 -54.00 -24.83 7.81
N SER A 125 -54.79 -25.53 7.00
CA SER A 125 -54.40 -26.76 6.31
C SER A 125 -54.78 -26.75 4.83
N PHE A 126 -54.01 -27.45 4.00
CA PHE A 126 -54.31 -27.71 2.59
C PHE A 126 -54.46 -29.22 2.37
N LYS A 127 -55.52 -29.68 1.69
CA LYS A 127 -55.72 -31.10 1.33
C LYS A 127 -55.95 -31.26 -0.17
N GLN A 128 -54.96 -31.80 -0.87
CA GLN A 128 -55.05 -32.25 -2.26
C GLN A 128 -54.73 -33.75 -2.34
N PRO A 129 -55.09 -34.45 -3.43
CA PRO A 129 -54.84 -35.89 -3.57
C PRO A 129 -53.36 -36.29 -3.69
N ALA A 130 -52.40 -35.34 -3.77
CA ALA A 130 -50.96 -35.62 -3.89
C ALA A 130 -50.12 -34.70 -2.99
N VAL A 131 -49.30 -35.28 -2.10
CA VAL A 131 -48.42 -34.56 -1.18
C VAL A 131 -47.03 -34.38 -1.81
N PRO A 132 -46.42 -33.17 -1.78
CA PRO A 132 -46.93 -31.95 -1.17
C PRO A 132 -48.01 -31.23 -1.99
N ASN A 133 -49.04 -30.74 -1.30
CA ASN A 133 -50.17 -29.99 -1.86
C ASN A 133 -49.68 -28.58 -2.26
N ILE A 134 -50.15 -28.05 -3.40
CA ILE A 134 -49.88 -26.66 -3.74
C ILE A 134 -50.69 -25.78 -2.77
N GLY A 135 -49.99 -24.97 -1.97
CA GLY A 135 -50.63 -24.06 -1.02
C GLY A 135 -50.84 -22.69 -1.64
N ILE A 136 -49.75 -22.09 -2.10
CA ILE A 136 -49.72 -20.70 -2.58
C ILE A 136 -49.07 -20.66 -3.97
N SER A 137 -49.71 -19.99 -4.93
CA SER A 137 -49.17 -19.72 -6.25
C SER A 137 -49.08 -18.22 -6.48
N ILE A 138 -47.85 -17.69 -6.61
CA ILE A 138 -47.56 -16.29 -6.91
C ILE A 138 -47.22 -16.19 -8.40
N LYS A 139 -48.11 -15.61 -9.21
CA LYS A 139 -47.92 -15.52 -10.67
C LYS A 139 -47.03 -14.34 -11.09
N ASP A 140 -46.76 -14.30 -12.40
CA ASP A 140 -45.88 -13.33 -13.06
C ASP A 140 -46.12 -11.87 -12.62
N GLY A 141 -45.06 -11.19 -12.21
CA GLY A 141 -45.09 -9.76 -11.86
C GLY A 141 -45.74 -9.43 -10.52
N SER A 142 -46.23 -10.43 -9.79
CA SER A 142 -46.84 -10.24 -8.47
C SER A 142 -45.78 -10.05 -7.40
N THR A 143 -46.11 -9.31 -6.35
CA THR A 143 -45.22 -9.00 -5.23
C THR A 143 -45.84 -9.45 -3.92
N VAL A 144 -45.08 -10.14 -3.08
CA VAL A 144 -45.43 -10.44 -1.70
C VAL A 144 -44.38 -9.79 -0.80
N LYS A 145 -44.79 -8.86 0.06
CA LYS A 145 -43.87 -8.07 0.88
C LYS A 145 -44.33 -7.94 2.32
N GLY A 146 -43.51 -8.41 3.25
CA GLY A 146 -43.68 -8.16 4.68
C GLY A 146 -42.55 -7.33 5.27
N LYS A 147 -42.67 -6.96 6.55
CA LYS A 147 -41.63 -6.24 7.31
C LYS A 147 -40.41 -7.12 7.57
N GLU A 148 -40.65 -8.30 8.13
CA GLU A 148 -39.63 -9.32 8.39
C GLU A 148 -39.92 -10.59 7.59
N ASN A 149 -41.12 -11.15 7.73
CA ASN A 149 -41.58 -12.33 7.00
C ASN A 149 -42.51 -11.92 5.86
N ALA A 150 -42.21 -12.35 4.64
CA ALA A 150 -43.15 -12.23 3.53
C ALA A 150 -44.25 -13.30 3.64
N ILE A 151 -43.84 -14.54 3.93
CA ILE A 151 -44.73 -15.69 4.05
C ILE A 151 -44.35 -16.46 5.29
N ASP A 152 -45.32 -16.69 6.17
CA ASP A 152 -45.17 -17.54 7.34
C ASP A 152 -46.26 -18.62 7.30
N PHE A 153 -45.84 -19.86 7.12
CA PHE A 153 -46.70 -21.03 7.24
C PHE A 153 -46.19 -21.97 8.34
N SER A 154 -45.43 -21.45 9.31
CA SER A 154 -44.91 -22.23 10.45
C SER A 154 -46.02 -22.84 11.31
N GLY A 155 -47.20 -22.23 11.32
CA GLY A 155 -48.38 -22.74 12.03
C GLY A 155 -49.22 -23.73 11.20
N ALA A 156 -48.93 -23.89 9.90
CA ALA A 156 -49.73 -24.76 9.04
C ALA A 156 -49.63 -26.22 9.47
N LYS A 157 -50.72 -26.98 9.37
CA LYS A 157 -50.76 -28.37 9.86
C LYS A 157 -50.43 -29.42 8.78
N THR A 158 -50.23 -28.99 7.55
CA THR A 158 -49.93 -29.84 6.39
C THR A 158 -48.65 -29.37 5.71
N ALA A 159 -47.98 -30.24 4.95
CA ALA A 159 -46.88 -29.81 4.10
C ALA A 159 -47.39 -28.93 2.95
N LEU A 160 -46.66 -27.87 2.62
CA LEU A 160 -47.03 -26.89 1.60
C LEU A 160 -45.99 -26.82 0.48
N ARG A 161 -46.47 -26.69 -0.75
CA ARG A 161 -45.69 -26.22 -1.89
C ARG A 161 -46.05 -24.78 -2.23
N ILE A 162 -45.05 -23.92 -2.37
CA ILE A 162 -45.19 -22.53 -2.81
C ILE A 162 -44.53 -22.36 -4.18
N ASP A 163 -45.28 -21.91 -5.18
CA ASP A 163 -44.76 -21.62 -6.52
C ASP A 163 -44.64 -20.09 -6.70
N VAL A 164 -43.44 -19.60 -7.04
CA VAL A 164 -43.08 -18.17 -7.05
C VAL A 164 -42.57 -17.75 -8.43
N ASN A 165 -43.42 -17.10 -9.21
CA ASN A 165 -43.07 -16.41 -10.48
C ASN A 165 -43.08 -14.88 -10.34
N GLY A 166 -42.82 -14.38 -9.12
CA GLY A 166 -42.87 -12.97 -8.78
C GLY A 166 -41.80 -12.58 -7.77
N ASN A 167 -42.05 -11.50 -7.04
CA ASN A 167 -41.10 -10.93 -6.11
C ASN A 167 -41.51 -11.21 -4.66
N VAL A 168 -40.56 -11.68 -3.85
CA VAL A 168 -40.74 -11.91 -2.41
C VAL A 168 -39.77 -11.01 -1.65
N TYR A 169 -40.32 -10.09 -0.85
CA TYR A 169 -39.57 -9.18 0.01
C TYR A 169 -39.84 -9.53 1.49
N GLY A 170 -38.85 -10.14 2.14
CA GLY A 170 -38.97 -10.73 3.47
C GLY A 170 -38.72 -12.25 3.49
N ASN A 171 -38.67 -12.83 4.69
CA ASN A 171 -38.38 -14.24 4.90
C ASN A 171 -39.55 -15.15 4.52
N ILE A 172 -39.24 -16.42 4.27
CA ILE A 172 -40.23 -17.50 4.14
C ILE A 172 -39.99 -18.48 5.29
N VAL A 173 -40.99 -18.64 6.17
CA VAL A 173 -40.87 -19.48 7.38
C VAL A 173 -41.87 -20.63 7.30
N GLY A 174 -41.36 -21.85 7.18
CA GLY A 174 -42.16 -23.08 7.08
C GLY A 174 -42.33 -23.82 8.39
N ASN A 175 -43.24 -24.80 8.39
CA ASN A 175 -43.57 -25.63 9.56
C ASN A 175 -42.64 -26.84 9.79
N GLY A 176 -41.63 -27.05 8.94
CA GLY A 176 -40.67 -28.14 9.08
C GLY A 176 -41.21 -29.54 8.75
N LEU A 177 -42.42 -29.66 8.21
CA LEU A 177 -42.95 -30.95 7.76
C LEU A 177 -42.27 -31.43 6.48
N GLU A 178 -42.09 -32.75 6.37
CA GLU A 178 -41.60 -33.43 5.17
C GLU A 178 -42.51 -33.13 3.96
N GLY A 179 -41.90 -32.90 2.81
CA GLY A 179 -42.60 -32.52 1.58
C GLY A 179 -42.68 -31.00 1.37
N ASN A 180 -42.39 -30.16 2.36
CA ASN A 180 -42.39 -28.71 2.16
C ASN A 180 -41.45 -28.29 1.02
N LYS A 181 -41.98 -27.50 0.10
CA LYS A 181 -41.26 -27.14 -1.13
C LYS A 181 -41.48 -25.71 -1.57
N ILE A 182 -40.42 -25.06 -2.04
CA ILE A 182 -40.52 -23.77 -2.76
C ILE A 182 -40.02 -23.96 -4.18
N ASN A 183 -40.81 -23.57 -5.18
CA ASN A 183 -40.39 -23.50 -6.56
C ASN A 183 -40.29 -22.02 -6.97
N PHE A 184 -39.09 -21.53 -7.22
CA PHE A 184 -38.89 -20.23 -7.87
C PHE A 184 -38.89 -20.37 -9.38
N ALA A 185 -39.41 -19.35 -10.07
CA ALA A 185 -39.45 -19.25 -11.53
C ALA A 185 -40.04 -20.51 -12.19
N TYR A 186 -41.06 -21.08 -11.56
CA TYR A 186 -41.72 -22.33 -11.93
C TYR A 186 -42.31 -22.31 -13.36
N GLN A 187 -42.36 -23.50 -13.97
CA GLN A 187 -42.75 -23.70 -15.37
C GLN A 187 -44.19 -23.20 -15.66
N GLY A 188 -44.40 -22.62 -16.85
CA GLY A 188 -45.71 -22.14 -17.31
C GLY A 188 -46.00 -20.65 -17.14
N GLY A 189 -45.02 -19.85 -16.69
CA GLY A 189 -45.08 -18.38 -16.58
C GLY A 189 -43.90 -17.67 -17.24
N ALA A 190 -43.62 -16.43 -16.83
CA ALA A 190 -42.47 -15.63 -17.30
C ALA A 190 -41.11 -16.18 -16.82
N GLN A 191 -41.15 -17.15 -15.88
CA GLN A 191 -39.97 -17.81 -15.31
C GLN A 191 -38.96 -16.81 -14.71
N GLN A 192 -39.48 -15.80 -14.02
CA GLN A 192 -38.69 -14.83 -13.25
C GLN A 192 -39.10 -14.92 -11.78
N GLY A 193 -38.12 -14.84 -10.88
CA GLY A 193 -38.33 -14.76 -9.45
C GLY A 193 -37.34 -13.80 -8.80
N LEU A 194 -37.75 -13.16 -7.72
CA LEU A 194 -36.88 -12.37 -6.86
C LEU A 194 -37.08 -12.80 -5.41
N PHE A 195 -35.97 -13.05 -4.72
CA PHE A 195 -35.95 -13.21 -3.26
C PHE A 195 -35.10 -12.11 -2.64
N ASP A 196 -35.73 -11.32 -1.78
CA ASP A 196 -35.14 -10.22 -1.02
C ASP A 196 -35.47 -10.39 0.48
N GLY A 197 -34.94 -11.47 1.07
CA GLY A 197 -35.10 -11.83 2.48
C GLY A 197 -33.80 -12.35 3.08
N TYR A 198 -33.80 -12.63 4.38
CA TYR A 198 -32.64 -13.23 5.08
C TYR A 198 -32.73 -14.74 5.18
N THR A 199 -33.95 -15.29 5.25
CA THR A 199 -34.14 -16.70 5.59
C THR A 199 -35.25 -17.34 4.77
N ILE A 200 -34.98 -18.57 4.33
CA ILE A 200 -35.99 -19.58 3.99
C ILE A 200 -35.79 -20.75 4.94
N SER A 201 -36.74 -21.04 5.82
CA SER A 201 -36.61 -22.09 6.84
C SER A 201 -37.80 -23.04 6.85
N GLY A 202 -37.63 -24.20 7.48
CA GLY A 202 -38.70 -25.19 7.64
C GLY A 202 -39.18 -25.81 6.32
N VAL A 203 -38.33 -25.80 5.28
CA VAL A 203 -38.60 -26.43 3.99
C VAL A 203 -37.56 -27.49 3.66
N GLU A 204 -38.00 -28.56 2.98
CA GLU A 204 -37.13 -29.68 2.59
C GLU A 204 -36.44 -29.42 1.25
N LYS A 205 -37.15 -28.80 0.29
CA LYS A 205 -36.65 -28.60 -1.08
C LYS A 205 -36.92 -27.19 -1.61
N ILE A 206 -35.91 -26.62 -2.24
CA ILE A 206 -36.00 -25.34 -2.95
C ILE A 206 -35.52 -25.58 -4.39
N ASP A 207 -36.39 -25.35 -5.37
CA ASP A 207 -36.06 -25.54 -6.78
C ASP A 207 -36.13 -24.21 -7.54
N ASN A 208 -35.10 -23.87 -8.30
CA ASN A 208 -35.14 -22.79 -9.29
C ASN A 208 -35.33 -23.36 -10.70
N TRP A 209 -36.42 -22.99 -11.36
CA TRP A 209 -36.81 -23.49 -12.69
C TRP A 209 -36.55 -22.51 -13.84
N GLY A 210 -36.11 -21.29 -13.55
CA GLY A 210 -35.93 -20.23 -14.53
C GLY A 210 -34.88 -19.23 -14.05
N ASN A 211 -35.20 -17.93 -14.08
CA ASN A 211 -34.31 -16.89 -13.60
C ASN A 211 -34.70 -16.42 -12.19
N LEU A 212 -33.87 -16.77 -11.21
CA LEU A 212 -34.03 -16.33 -9.82
C LEU A 212 -32.99 -15.29 -9.48
N SER A 213 -33.42 -14.08 -9.13
CA SER A 213 -32.55 -13.08 -8.53
C SER A 213 -32.58 -13.17 -7.01
N ILE A 214 -31.41 -13.11 -6.38
CA ILE A 214 -31.23 -13.02 -4.93
C ILE A 214 -30.56 -11.67 -4.63
N ILE A 215 -31.13 -10.90 -3.71
CA ILE A 215 -30.50 -9.66 -3.23
C ILE A 215 -29.52 -10.01 -2.11
N ALA A 216 -28.23 -9.76 -2.33
CA ALA A 216 -27.22 -9.93 -1.30
C ALA A 216 -27.45 -9.00 -0.10
N LYS A 217 -27.13 -9.47 1.10
CA LYS A 217 -27.44 -8.81 2.37
C LYS A 217 -26.17 -8.47 3.15
N ASP A 218 -26.34 -7.66 4.19
CA ASP A 218 -25.32 -7.29 5.19
C ASP A 218 -24.86 -8.45 6.08
N ARG A 219 -25.49 -9.62 5.94
CA ARG A 219 -25.10 -10.90 6.54
C ARG A 219 -25.54 -12.06 5.64
N THR A 220 -24.98 -13.25 5.86
CA THR A 220 -25.32 -14.46 5.11
C THR A 220 -26.83 -14.76 5.12
N ILE A 221 -27.39 -15.00 3.93
CA ILE A 221 -28.75 -15.50 3.74
C ILE A 221 -28.76 -16.99 4.06
N PHE A 222 -29.78 -17.48 4.77
CA PHE A 222 -29.87 -18.89 5.16
C PHE A 222 -31.07 -19.58 4.51
N TRP A 223 -30.82 -20.67 3.79
CA TRP A 223 -31.87 -21.54 3.23
C TRP A 223 -31.77 -22.95 3.83
N SER A 224 -32.88 -23.41 4.43
CA SER A 224 -33.03 -24.79 4.87
C SER A 224 -33.32 -25.70 3.68
N GLY A 225 -32.90 -26.96 3.77
CA GLY A 225 -33.22 -27.99 2.78
C GLY A 225 -32.31 -27.99 1.55
N ASP A 226 -32.62 -28.88 0.62
CA ASP A 226 -31.85 -29.09 -0.61
C ASP A 226 -32.22 -28.05 -1.67
N PHE A 227 -31.22 -27.43 -2.30
CA PHE A 227 -31.39 -26.49 -3.39
C PHE A 227 -31.04 -27.15 -4.73
N ASN A 228 -31.95 -27.08 -5.70
CA ASN A 228 -31.68 -27.51 -7.08
C ASN A 228 -31.89 -26.37 -8.07
N ASN A 229 -30.82 -25.99 -8.76
CA ASN A 229 -30.91 -25.15 -9.94
C ASN A 229 -31.16 -26.05 -11.16
N LYS A 230 -32.35 -25.95 -11.75
CA LYS A 230 -32.79 -26.85 -12.83
C LYS A 230 -32.06 -26.56 -14.15
N LYS A 231 -32.31 -27.42 -15.13
CA LYS A 231 -31.70 -27.33 -16.47
C LYS A 231 -31.93 -25.94 -17.07
N ASN A 232 -30.84 -25.31 -17.53
CA ASN A 232 -30.84 -23.95 -18.10
C ASN A 232 -31.35 -22.83 -17.16
N ALA A 233 -31.50 -23.10 -15.86
CA ALA A 233 -31.92 -22.09 -14.89
C ALA A 233 -30.76 -21.15 -14.53
N ILE A 234 -31.09 -19.88 -14.31
CA ILE A 234 -30.16 -18.82 -13.98
C ILE A 234 -30.39 -18.41 -12.53
N LEU A 235 -29.31 -18.36 -11.76
CA LEU A 235 -29.28 -17.80 -10.42
C LEU A 235 -28.46 -16.52 -10.45
N ASN A 236 -29.09 -15.36 -10.23
CA ASN A 236 -28.44 -14.07 -10.29
C ASN A 236 -28.30 -13.43 -8.90
N PHE A 237 -27.08 -13.25 -8.41
CA PHE A 237 -26.81 -12.52 -7.18
C PHE A 237 -26.66 -11.03 -7.48
N LYS A 238 -27.57 -10.21 -6.95
CA LYS A 238 -27.48 -8.75 -7.03
C LYS A 238 -26.76 -8.23 -5.79
N ILE A 239 -25.60 -7.61 -6.00
CA ILE A 239 -24.70 -7.14 -4.95
C ILE A 239 -24.66 -5.62 -4.96
N GLY A 240 -25.13 -5.00 -3.88
CA GLY A 240 -25.03 -3.57 -3.65
C GLY A 240 -24.10 -3.24 -2.47
N ASN A 241 -24.01 -1.95 -2.13
CA ASN A 241 -23.13 -1.42 -1.08
C ASN A 241 -23.36 -2.01 0.31
N SER A 242 -24.57 -2.52 0.60
CA SER A 242 -24.90 -3.13 1.88
C SER A 242 -24.49 -4.60 1.98
N ALA A 243 -23.96 -5.22 0.92
CA ALA A 243 -23.64 -6.63 0.93
C ALA A 243 -22.35 -6.93 1.72
N ASN A 244 -22.37 -7.94 2.60
CA ASN A 244 -21.18 -8.41 3.29
C ASN A 244 -20.49 -9.52 2.49
N LEU A 245 -19.35 -9.18 1.89
CA LEU A 245 -18.59 -10.09 1.01
C LEU A 245 -17.55 -10.94 1.75
N ASN A 246 -17.37 -10.74 3.07
CA ASN A 246 -16.42 -11.52 3.88
C ASN A 246 -16.98 -12.90 4.31
N THR A 247 -18.25 -13.14 4.02
CA THR A 247 -18.98 -14.38 4.33
C THR A 247 -19.70 -14.86 3.07
N PRO A 248 -20.11 -16.14 3.00
CA PRO A 248 -20.98 -16.60 1.92
C PRO A 248 -22.23 -15.73 1.82
N LEU A 249 -22.61 -15.33 0.60
CA LEU A 249 -23.84 -14.57 0.39
C LEU A 249 -25.07 -15.40 0.75
N LEU A 250 -25.03 -16.68 0.37
CA LEU A 250 -26.05 -17.68 0.66
C LEU A 250 -25.43 -18.93 1.29
N LEU A 251 -25.93 -19.32 2.44
CA LEU A 251 -25.68 -20.61 3.07
C LEU A 251 -26.90 -21.51 2.87
N ILE A 252 -26.67 -22.66 2.26
CA ILE A 252 -27.66 -23.72 2.11
C ILE A 252 -27.30 -24.86 3.05
N GLU A 253 -28.23 -25.24 3.91
CA GLU A 253 -28.02 -26.33 4.87
C GLU A 253 -27.96 -27.70 4.18
N GLY A 254 -28.85 -27.95 3.23
CA GLY A 254 -28.88 -29.18 2.45
C GLY A 254 -27.86 -29.22 1.32
N LYS A 255 -28.10 -30.12 0.37
CA LYS A 255 -27.31 -30.29 -0.85
C LYS A 255 -27.64 -29.21 -1.86
N THR A 256 -26.64 -28.81 -2.63
CA THR A 256 -26.81 -27.92 -3.79
C THR A 256 -26.50 -28.64 -5.09
N VAL A 257 -27.44 -28.68 -6.02
CA VAL A 257 -27.28 -29.34 -7.32
C VAL A 257 -27.50 -28.37 -8.47
N PHE A 258 -26.48 -28.24 -9.34
CA PHE A 258 -26.57 -27.51 -10.60
C PHE A 258 -26.76 -28.46 -11.78
N ASN A 259 -27.90 -28.37 -12.46
CA ASN A 259 -28.17 -29.19 -13.62
C ASN A 259 -27.53 -28.61 -14.90
N THR A 260 -27.44 -29.40 -15.96
CA THR A 260 -26.85 -29.00 -17.24
C THR A 260 -27.36 -27.64 -17.74
N GLY A 261 -26.45 -26.77 -18.15
CA GLY A 261 -26.76 -25.42 -18.63
C GLY A 261 -27.10 -24.41 -17.53
N SER A 262 -26.97 -24.78 -16.25
CA SER A 262 -27.12 -23.85 -15.13
C SER A 262 -26.14 -22.69 -15.22
N LYS A 263 -26.61 -21.48 -14.91
CA LYS A 263 -25.74 -20.30 -14.78
C LYS A 263 -25.86 -19.69 -13.40
N ALA A 264 -24.73 -19.26 -12.86
CA ALA A 264 -24.67 -18.37 -11.70
C ALA A 264 -24.13 -17.01 -12.17
N LEU A 265 -25.00 -16.02 -12.17
CA LEU A 265 -24.65 -14.66 -12.55
C LEU A 265 -24.35 -13.84 -11.30
N PHE A 266 -23.34 -13.00 -11.43
CA PHE A 266 -23.01 -11.98 -10.45
C PHE A 266 -23.30 -10.61 -11.06
N SER A 267 -24.16 -9.83 -10.41
CA SER A 267 -24.51 -8.47 -10.84
C SER A 267 -24.14 -7.47 -9.74
N TYR A 268 -23.18 -6.58 -10.01
CA TYR A 268 -22.78 -5.53 -9.07
C TYR A 268 -23.47 -4.21 -9.40
N VAL A 269 -24.24 -3.72 -8.43
CA VAL A 269 -24.98 -2.46 -8.48
C VAL A 269 -24.51 -1.47 -7.40
N GLY A 270 -23.39 -1.77 -6.75
CA GLY A 270 -22.76 -0.87 -5.79
C GLY A 270 -22.00 0.28 -6.45
N SER A 271 -21.53 1.20 -5.63
CA SER A 271 -20.87 2.44 -6.06
C SER A 271 -19.33 2.37 -6.06
N ASN A 272 -18.73 1.29 -5.57
CA ASN A 272 -17.27 1.16 -5.44
C ASN A 272 -16.77 -0.20 -5.94
N ILE A 273 -16.28 -0.24 -7.18
CA ILE A 273 -15.86 -1.49 -7.82
C ILE A 273 -14.72 -2.22 -7.06
N ASN A 274 -13.93 -1.50 -6.24
CA ASN A 274 -12.93 -2.09 -5.35
C ASN A 274 -13.51 -3.02 -4.28
N ASP A 275 -14.82 -2.98 -4.05
CA ASP A 275 -15.48 -3.92 -3.17
C ASP A 275 -15.34 -5.35 -3.71
N ILE A 276 -15.24 -5.52 -5.03
CA ILE A 276 -15.35 -6.82 -5.72
C ILE A 276 -14.14 -7.19 -6.59
N VAL A 277 -13.35 -6.22 -7.06
CA VAL A 277 -12.24 -6.46 -8.00
C VAL A 277 -11.14 -7.29 -7.36
N ASN A 278 -10.69 -8.33 -8.07
CA ASN A 278 -9.66 -9.31 -7.69
C ASN A 278 -9.90 -10.01 -6.35
N LYS A 279 -11.14 -10.01 -5.85
CA LYS A 279 -11.53 -10.75 -4.64
C LYS A 279 -12.31 -11.99 -5.00
N ASP A 280 -12.09 -13.04 -4.23
CA ASP A 280 -12.89 -14.25 -4.29
C ASP A 280 -14.17 -14.01 -3.48
N ILE A 281 -15.32 -14.07 -4.15
CA ILE A 281 -16.64 -13.88 -3.54
C ILE A 281 -17.34 -15.23 -3.50
N ILE A 282 -17.68 -15.67 -2.29
CA ILE A 282 -18.41 -16.93 -2.09
C ILE A 282 -19.89 -16.64 -2.29
N LEU A 283 -20.42 -16.99 -3.47
CA LEU A 283 -21.84 -16.83 -3.77
C LEU A 283 -22.70 -17.78 -2.94
N ILE A 284 -22.26 -19.03 -2.84
CA ILE A 284 -22.97 -20.09 -2.13
C ILE A 284 -21.98 -20.91 -1.33
N GLN A 285 -22.34 -21.25 -0.10
CA GLN A 285 -21.79 -22.36 0.64
C GLN A 285 -22.90 -23.38 0.93
N SER A 286 -22.61 -24.67 0.75
CA SER A 286 -23.58 -25.75 0.98
C SER A 286 -23.05 -26.77 1.99
N ASN A 287 -23.72 -26.94 3.12
CA ASN A 287 -23.29 -27.89 4.16
C ASN A 287 -23.50 -29.35 3.74
N GLY A 288 -24.55 -29.63 2.94
CA GLY A 288 -24.78 -30.94 2.35
C GLY A 288 -23.87 -31.29 1.16
N GLY A 289 -23.03 -30.35 0.71
CA GLY A 289 -22.15 -30.50 -0.45
C GLY A 289 -22.78 -30.02 -1.76
N MET A 290 -21.94 -29.79 -2.76
CA MET A 290 -22.30 -29.17 -4.03
C MET A 290 -21.93 -30.08 -5.21
N SER A 291 -22.79 -30.17 -6.23
CA SER A 291 -22.55 -31.04 -7.40
C SER A 291 -23.12 -30.49 -8.69
N GLY A 292 -22.62 -31.01 -9.82
CA GLY A 292 -23.07 -30.66 -11.17
C GLY A 292 -22.18 -29.63 -11.87
N THR A 293 -22.69 -29.02 -12.94
CA THR A 293 -21.95 -28.05 -13.76
C THR A 293 -22.65 -26.71 -13.76
N VAL A 294 -21.93 -25.64 -13.43
CA VAL A 294 -22.43 -24.27 -13.43
C VAL A 294 -21.47 -23.36 -14.19
N GLU A 295 -22.00 -22.59 -15.14
CA GLU A 295 -21.28 -21.50 -15.78
C GLU A 295 -21.39 -20.27 -14.88
N VAL A 296 -20.25 -19.75 -14.43
CA VAL A 296 -20.20 -18.48 -13.69
C VAL A 296 -19.98 -17.36 -14.70
N GLY A 297 -20.80 -16.32 -14.63
CA GLY A 297 -20.73 -15.22 -15.59
C GLY A 297 -21.14 -13.88 -15.01
N GLN A 298 -20.86 -12.83 -15.77
CA GLN A 298 -21.30 -11.48 -15.45
C GLN A 298 -22.78 -11.30 -15.81
N GLY A 299 -23.56 -10.76 -14.88
CA GLY A 299 -24.89 -10.22 -15.16
C GLY A 299 -24.78 -8.74 -15.56
N GLY A 300 -25.43 -7.86 -14.79
CA GLY A 300 -25.26 -6.41 -14.93
C GLY A 300 -24.21 -5.89 -13.97
N VAL A 301 -23.13 -5.28 -14.49
CA VAL A 301 -22.23 -4.45 -13.70
C VAL A 301 -22.45 -3.03 -14.17
N ASN A 302 -23.01 -2.17 -13.33
CA ASN A 302 -23.01 -0.74 -13.63
C ASN A 302 -21.54 -0.32 -13.61
N ALA A 303 -20.98 -0.04 -14.79
CA ALA A 303 -19.60 0.40 -14.91
C ALA A 303 -19.44 1.72 -14.16
N VAL A 304 -19.06 1.64 -12.89
CA VAL A 304 -18.47 2.78 -12.20
C VAL A 304 -17.06 2.83 -12.75
N SER A 305 -16.81 3.82 -13.60
CA SER A 305 -15.56 4.11 -14.28
C SER A 305 -14.41 4.53 -13.35
N ASP A 306 -14.42 4.07 -12.10
CA ASP A 306 -13.49 4.51 -11.06
C ASP A 306 -12.91 3.27 -10.38
N LEU A 307 -11.94 2.63 -11.06
CA LEU A 307 -11.27 1.41 -10.62
C LEU A 307 -10.36 1.62 -9.40
N SER A 308 -10.22 2.85 -8.89
CA SER A 308 -9.70 3.12 -7.55
C SER A 308 -9.86 4.59 -7.12
N PRO A 309 -10.30 4.88 -5.88
CA PRO A 309 -10.25 6.24 -5.32
C PRO A 309 -8.84 6.86 -5.28
N LEU A 310 -7.79 6.04 -5.39
CA LEU A 310 -6.39 6.48 -5.45
C LEU A 310 -5.92 6.80 -6.88
N LEU A 311 -6.69 6.40 -7.90
CA LEU A 311 -6.40 6.54 -9.33
C LEU A 311 -7.48 7.42 -9.98
N LYS A 312 -7.80 8.55 -9.34
CA LYS A 312 -8.87 9.47 -9.76
C LYS A 312 -8.74 10.04 -11.18
N GLN A 313 -7.70 9.70 -11.91
CA GLN A 313 -7.54 9.88 -13.34
C GLN A 313 -6.83 8.65 -13.91
N ILE A 314 -7.22 8.23 -15.10
CA ILE A 314 -6.42 7.30 -15.91
C ILE A 314 -5.17 8.08 -16.29
N ASP A 315 -4.14 8.03 -15.45
CA ASP A 315 -2.85 8.62 -15.76
C ASP A 315 -2.38 8.09 -17.12
N SER A 316 -1.74 8.94 -17.94
CA SER A 316 -1.42 8.64 -19.34
C SER A 316 -0.63 7.33 -19.57
N TRP A 317 0.04 6.81 -18.54
CA TRP A 317 0.86 5.62 -18.61
C TRP A 317 0.18 4.36 -18.08
N ILE A 318 -0.81 4.47 -17.18
CA ILE A 318 -1.54 3.32 -16.63
C ILE A 318 -2.68 2.92 -17.54
N THR A 319 -2.83 1.63 -17.76
CA THR A 319 -3.96 1.04 -18.46
C THR A 319 -4.55 -0.10 -17.63
N THR A 320 -5.75 -0.55 -18.00
CA THR A 320 -6.44 -1.66 -17.31
C THR A 320 -6.77 -2.75 -18.30
N THR A 321 -6.71 -3.99 -17.87
CA THR A 321 -7.20 -5.12 -18.69
C THR A 321 -8.72 -5.09 -18.80
N ASP A 322 -9.25 -5.68 -19.88
CA ASP A 322 -10.67 -6.01 -19.93
C ASP A 322 -11.05 -6.88 -18.72
N PRO A 323 -12.22 -6.64 -18.09
CA PRO A 323 -12.65 -7.44 -16.96
C PRO A 323 -12.86 -8.90 -17.35
N VAL A 324 -12.32 -9.82 -16.53
CA VAL A 324 -12.51 -11.26 -16.69
C VAL A 324 -13.26 -11.81 -15.49
N VAL A 325 -14.43 -12.41 -15.72
CA VAL A 325 -15.18 -13.11 -14.68
C VAL A 325 -14.86 -14.59 -14.76
N ASN A 326 -14.23 -15.11 -13.71
CA ASN A 326 -13.93 -16.53 -13.56
C ASN A 326 -14.57 -17.07 -12.29
N GLY A 327 -14.84 -18.36 -12.24
CA GLY A 327 -15.43 -18.97 -11.05
C GLY A 327 -15.83 -20.41 -11.28
N GLY A 328 -16.28 -21.05 -10.21
CA GLY A 328 -16.72 -22.43 -10.25
C GLY A 328 -16.91 -23.01 -8.86
N ILE A 329 -17.27 -24.29 -8.84
CA ILE A 329 -17.44 -25.04 -7.60
C ILE A 329 -16.05 -25.43 -7.07
N GLN A 330 -15.73 -24.99 -5.85
CA GLN A 330 -14.52 -25.34 -5.11
C GLN A 330 -14.94 -26.03 -3.81
N GLY A 331 -14.83 -27.36 -3.77
CA GLY A 331 -15.31 -28.15 -2.63
C GLY A 331 -16.83 -27.98 -2.43
N ASN A 332 -17.24 -27.38 -1.32
CA ASN A 332 -18.64 -27.13 -0.97
C ASN A 332 -19.06 -25.66 -1.19
N GLN A 333 -18.27 -24.88 -1.91
CA GLN A 333 -18.52 -23.47 -2.20
C GLN A 333 -18.61 -23.21 -3.71
N LEU A 334 -19.45 -22.26 -4.10
CA LEU A 334 -19.45 -21.65 -5.42
C LEU A 334 -18.78 -20.29 -5.31
N VAL A 335 -17.61 -20.17 -5.93
CA VAL A 335 -16.77 -18.97 -5.85
C VAL A 335 -16.76 -18.26 -7.19
N VAL A 336 -16.86 -16.93 -7.17
CA VAL A 336 -16.66 -16.06 -8.33
C VAL A 336 -15.55 -15.06 -8.05
N ARG A 337 -14.78 -14.72 -9.07
CA ARG A 337 -13.77 -13.67 -9.05
C ARG A 337 -13.98 -12.76 -10.25
N TYR A 338 -14.07 -11.45 -9.97
CA TYR A 338 -14.10 -10.40 -10.98
C TYR A 338 -12.69 -9.81 -11.11
N GLY A 339 -11.96 -10.21 -12.15
CA GLY A 339 -10.56 -9.85 -12.34
C GLY A 339 -10.35 -8.61 -13.20
N VAL A 340 -9.59 -7.63 -12.70
CA VAL A 340 -9.07 -6.49 -13.47
C VAL A 340 -7.64 -6.23 -13.02
N ASN A 341 -6.70 -6.12 -13.96
CA ASN A 341 -5.31 -5.82 -13.66
C ASN A 341 -4.92 -4.45 -14.21
N TYR A 342 -4.05 -3.76 -13.49
CA TYR A 342 -3.35 -2.58 -13.98
C TYR A 342 -2.10 -2.99 -14.75
N GLU A 343 -1.90 -2.36 -15.90
CA GLU A 343 -0.75 -2.51 -16.79
C GLU A 343 -0.18 -1.13 -17.14
N GLY A 344 0.90 -1.09 -17.93
CA GLY A 344 1.50 0.17 -18.40
C GLY A 344 2.96 0.39 -18.01
N GLY A 345 3.65 -0.62 -17.47
CA GLY A 345 5.07 -0.53 -17.14
C GLY A 345 5.94 -0.08 -18.32
N ASP A 346 5.70 -0.66 -19.51
CA ASP A 346 6.42 -0.27 -20.73
C ASP A 346 6.13 1.18 -21.14
N ASN A 347 4.89 1.65 -20.97
CA ASN A 347 4.53 3.05 -21.25
C ASN A 347 5.27 4.00 -20.31
N PHE A 348 5.32 3.69 -19.00
CA PHE A 348 6.08 4.48 -18.03
C PHE A 348 7.56 4.57 -18.42
N VAL A 349 8.19 3.44 -18.74
CA VAL A 349 9.60 3.38 -19.13
C VAL A 349 9.84 4.13 -20.45
N ASN A 350 8.95 4.03 -21.42
CA ASN A 350 9.05 4.77 -22.68
C ASN A 350 8.93 6.28 -22.48
N ILE A 351 8.02 6.74 -21.61
CA ILE A 351 7.86 8.15 -21.27
C ILE A 351 9.10 8.67 -20.51
N ALA A 352 9.66 7.88 -19.58
CA ALA A 352 10.91 8.19 -18.90
C ALA A 352 12.08 8.31 -19.90
N LYS A 353 12.17 7.37 -20.85
CA LYS A 353 13.21 7.37 -21.90
C LYS A 353 13.14 8.62 -22.78
N GLN A 354 11.93 9.07 -23.14
CA GLN A 354 11.73 10.32 -23.88
C GLN A 354 12.16 11.55 -23.08
N GLY A 355 12.12 11.49 -21.74
CA GLY A 355 12.63 12.53 -20.85
C GLY A 355 14.13 12.49 -20.59
N GLY A 356 14.92 11.72 -21.34
CA GLY A 356 16.39 11.74 -21.28
C GLY A 356 17.02 10.88 -20.19
N ILE A 357 16.26 9.97 -19.57
CA ILE A 357 16.77 9.10 -18.50
C ILE A 357 17.78 8.07 -19.01
N SER A 358 18.86 7.86 -18.26
CA SER A 358 19.92 6.89 -18.59
C SER A 358 19.44 5.44 -18.52
N GLU A 359 20.06 4.55 -19.30
CA GLU A 359 19.64 3.15 -19.42
C GLU A 359 19.62 2.41 -18.07
N GLN A 360 20.60 2.66 -17.20
CA GLN A 360 20.67 2.05 -15.87
C GLN A 360 19.49 2.47 -14.98
N ARG A 361 19.09 3.74 -15.06
CA ARG A 361 17.90 4.26 -14.36
C ARG A 361 16.60 3.75 -14.98
N LEU A 362 16.54 3.54 -16.30
CA LEU A 362 15.39 2.90 -16.96
C LEU A 362 15.22 1.45 -16.51
N GLN A 363 16.32 0.71 -16.29
CA GLN A 363 16.27 -0.65 -15.73
C GLN A 363 15.72 -0.64 -14.30
N ALA A 364 16.17 0.31 -13.47
CA ALA A 364 15.63 0.51 -12.13
C ALA A 364 14.12 0.83 -12.16
N ALA A 365 13.71 1.75 -13.02
CA ALA A 365 12.31 2.12 -13.21
C ALA A 365 11.46 0.92 -13.66
N SER A 366 11.94 0.16 -14.66
CA SER A 366 11.26 -1.03 -15.16
C SER A 366 11.04 -2.06 -14.03
N TYR A 367 12.07 -2.32 -13.21
CA TYR A 367 11.94 -3.18 -12.04
C TYR A 367 10.90 -2.65 -11.04
N ILE A 368 11.03 -1.41 -10.59
CA ILE A 368 10.19 -0.82 -9.55
C ILE A 368 8.73 -0.74 -9.99
N VAL A 369 8.47 -0.29 -11.22
CA VAL A 369 7.11 -0.11 -11.75
C VAL A 369 6.43 -1.46 -11.96
N ASN A 370 7.12 -2.43 -12.55
CA ASN A 370 6.55 -3.77 -12.74
C ASN A 370 6.32 -4.48 -11.42
N TYR A 371 7.19 -4.28 -10.43
CA TYR A 371 6.95 -4.76 -9.06
C TYR A 371 5.70 -4.12 -8.47
N ALA A 372 5.57 -2.79 -8.54
CA ALA A 372 4.42 -2.06 -8.01
C ALA A 372 3.09 -2.53 -8.63
N LEU A 373 3.03 -2.63 -9.96
CA LEU A 373 1.85 -3.11 -10.68
C LEU A 373 1.51 -4.56 -10.31
N SER A 374 2.51 -5.46 -10.34
CA SER A 374 2.34 -6.86 -9.95
C SER A 374 1.79 -6.97 -8.52
N GLU A 375 2.40 -6.25 -7.58
CA GLU A 375 2.09 -6.40 -6.17
C GLU A 375 0.77 -5.73 -5.78
N TYR A 376 0.42 -4.64 -6.44
CA TYR A 376 -0.90 -4.04 -6.31
C TYR A 376 -1.99 -4.96 -6.89
N ASN A 377 -1.80 -5.51 -8.09
CA ASN A 377 -2.75 -6.44 -8.71
C ASN A 377 -2.96 -7.71 -7.88
N LYS A 378 -1.91 -8.20 -7.20
CA LYS A 378 -1.96 -9.39 -6.34
C LYS A 378 -2.59 -9.11 -4.97
N THR A 379 -2.18 -8.03 -4.31
CA THR A 379 -2.44 -7.84 -2.86
C THR A 379 -3.48 -6.76 -2.56
N GLN A 380 -3.53 -5.69 -3.36
CA GLN A 380 -4.31 -4.48 -3.09
C GLN A 380 -4.14 -3.93 -1.65
N SER A 381 -2.99 -4.20 -1.03
CA SER A 381 -2.69 -3.73 0.32
C SER A 381 -2.43 -2.23 0.32
N VAL A 382 -2.64 -1.56 1.47
CA VAL A 382 -2.29 -0.14 1.67
C VAL A 382 -0.86 0.13 1.20
N ARG A 383 0.09 -0.73 1.59
CA ARG A 383 1.51 -0.63 1.23
C ARG A 383 1.77 -0.71 -0.29
N SER A 384 1.13 -1.66 -0.98
CA SER A 384 1.23 -1.75 -2.45
C SER A 384 0.57 -0.54 -3.14
N GLY A 385 -0.50 -0.02 -2.55
CA GLY A 385 -1.20 1.17 -3.03
C GLY A 385 -0.38 2.44 -2.87
N GLU A 386 0.40 2.58 -1.79
CA GLU A 386 1.30 3.73 -1.58
C GLU A 386 2.42 3.80 -2.62
N LEU A 387 3.05 2.67 -2.96
CA LEU A 387 4.06 2.65 -4.04
C LEU A 387 3.44 2.97 -5.39
N LEU A 388 2.29 2.38 -5.72
CA LEU A 388 1.60 2.71 -6.96
C LEU A 388 1.16 4.18 -6.99
N ALA A 389 0.68 4.73 -5.87
CA ALA A 389 0.30 6.13 -5.72
C ALA A 389 1.48 7.11 -5.88
N LEU A 390 2.67 6.71 -5.42
CA LEU A 390 3.91 7.46 -5.67
C LEU A 390 4.20 7.51 -7.17
N LEU A 391 4.14 6.36 -7.85
CA LEU A 391 4.43 6.27 -9.29
C LEU A 391 3.40 7.04 -10.14
N THR A 392 2.12 6.99 -9.77
CA THR A 392 1.01 7.67 -10.48
C THR A 392 1.11 9.18 -10.36
N SER A 393 1.53 9.70 -9.21
CA SER A 393 1.71 11.14 -8.99
C SER A 393 2.58 11.82 -10.06
N ALA A 394 3.55 11.09 -10.61
CA ALA A 394 4.43 11.56 -11.67
C ALA A 394 3.76 11.71 -13.04
N GLY A 395 2.71 10.94 -13.33
CA GLY A 395 1.96 11.03 -14.58
C GLY A 395 1.12 12.31 -14.71
N ASN A 396 0.83 12.97 -13.58
CA ASN A 396 -0.06 14.14 -13.50
C ASN A 396 0.69 15.49 -13.43
N SER A 397 2.02 15.47 -13.28
CA SER A 397 2.83 16.68 -13.15
C SER A 397 3.28 17.20 -14.52
N ASN A 398 2.38 17.91 -15.21
CA ASN A 398 2.69 18.83 -16.32
C ASN A 398 3.08 20.22 -15.78
N THR A 399 3.92 20.29 -14.74
CA THR A 399 4.36 21.59 -14.21
C THR A 399 5.66 22.00 -14.90
N GLY A 400 5.54 22.77 -15.97
CA GLY A 400 6.65 23.48 -16.62
C GLY A 400 7.07 24.74 -15.86
N ASP A 401 7.18 24.67 -14.53
CA ASP A 401 7.63 25.81 -13.71
C ASP A 401 8.65 25.30 -12.67
N ASP A 402 9.88 25.06 -13.15
CA ASP A 402 11.02 24.79 -12.29
C ASP A 402 11.52 26.12 -11.71
N GLY A 403 10.96 26.48 -10.56
CA GLY A 403 11.57 27.41 -9.64
C GLY A 403 12.92 26.88 -9.15
N ALA A 404 13.99 27.41 -9.73
CA ALA A 404 15.37 27.43 -9.25
C ALA A 404 16.21 26.13 -9.34
N ASN A 405 17.16 26.18 -10.30
CA ASN A 405 18.51 25.63 -10.23
C ASN A 405 18.72 24.11 -10.47
N SER A 406 18.03 23.53 -11.46
CA SER A 406 18.47 22.26 -12.08
C SER A 406 19.30 22.55 -13.35
N SER A 407 20.60 22.25 -13.31
CA SER A 407 21.49 22.31 -14.48
C SER A 407 21.61 20.94 -15.18
N VAL A 408 20.60 20.08 -15.05
CA VAL A 408 20.46 18.87 -15.87
C VAL A 408 19.36 19.15 -16.90
N VAL A 409 19.80 19.48 -18.11
CA VAL A 409 19.05 19.52 -19.38
C VAL A 409 17.56 19.88 -19.29
N ASP A 410 17.30 21.18 -19.48
CA ASP A 410 16.01 21.75 -19.86
C ASP A 410 15.60 21.25 -21.26
N SER A 411 14.85 20.16 -21.30
CA SER A 411 14.17 19.63 -22.49
C SER A 411 12.90 18.86 -22.08
N GLY A 412 11.91 19.54 -21.51
CA GLY A 412 10.53 19.01 -21.43
C GLY A 412 10.34 17.75 -20.59
N SER A 413 11.08 17.60 -19.49
CA SER A 413 11.01 16.42 -18.61
C SER A 413 9.64 16.33 -17.93
N ASN A 414 8.78 15.42 -18.42
CA ASN A 414 7.56 15.03 -17.73
C ASN A 414 7.87 14.57 -16.28
N GLY A 415 6.91 14.67 -15.36
CA GLY A 415 7.11 14.28 -13.96
C GLY A 415 7.61 12.85 -13.74
N ILE A 416 7.42 11.96 -14.71
CA ILE A 416 7.92 10.57 -14.73
C ILE A 416 9.45 10.54 -14.81
N ALA A 417 10.09 11.27 -15.72
CA ALA A 417 11.55 11.32 -15.82
C ALA A 417 12.17 11.78 -14.48
N ARG A 418 11.64 12.87 -13.92
CA ARG A 418 12.05 13.40 -12.60
C ARG A 418 11.88 12.37 -11.49
N LEU A 419 10.77 11.61 -11.47
CA LEU A 419 10.58 10.55 -10.48
C LEU A 419 11.63 9.45 -10.62
N VAL A 420 11.94 9.04 -11.85
CA VAL A 420 12.91 7.97 -12.09
C VAL A 420 14.30 8.32 -11.53
N GLU A 421 14.75 9.58 -11.66
CA GLU A 421 16.01 10.00 -11.02
C GLU A 421 15.95 9.87 -9.50
N GLN A 422 14.81 10.19 -8.88
CA GLN A 422 14.60 10.09 -7.43
C GLN A 422 14.42 8.64 -6.93
N LEU A 423 13.98 7.71 -7.79
CA LEU A 423 13.81 6.29 -7.44
C LEU A 423 15.14 5.55 -7.31
N THR A 424 16.23 6.10 -7.85
CA THR A 424 17.56 5.48 -7.83
C THR A 424 18.42 5.93 -6.65
N PRO A 425 19.36 5.08 -6.16
CA PRO A 425 20.29 5.45 -5.10
C PRO A 425 21.26 6.55 -5.55
N ASN A 426 21.84 7.23 -4.57
CA ASN A 426 22.79 8.32 -4.75
C ASN A 426 24.21 7.78 -4.97
N ALA A 427 24.62 7.64 -6.24
CA ALA A 427 25.90 7.08 -6.65
C ALA A 427 27.04 8.12 -6.82
N GLU A 428 26.92 9.31 -6.24
CA GLU A 428 27.96 10.34 -6.39
C GLU A 428 29.24 10.04 -5.58
N GLY A 429 29.20 9.21 -4.54
CA GLY A 429 30.39 8.82 -3.75
C GLY A 429 30.89 9.85 -2.74
N SER A 430 30.05 10.83 -2.41
CA SER A 430 30.38 11.96 -1.54
C SER A 430 30.78 11.54 -0.11
N GLU A 431 30.16 10.50 0.43
CA GLU A 431 30.47 9.90 1.73
C GLU A 431 31.83 9.20 1.76
N VAL A 432 32.20 8.55 0.66
CA VAL A 432 33.52 7.92 0.51
C VAL A 432 34.59 9.01 0.55
N ARG A 433 34.38 10.09 -0.23
CA ARG A 433 35.34 11.21 -0.28
C ARG A 433 35.43 11.97 1.04
N ALA A 434 34.32 12.17 1.75
CA ALA A 434 34.34 12.78 3.08
C ALA A 434 35.19 11.98 4.08
N ALA A 435 35.10 10.65 4.03
CA ALA A 435 35.87 9.77 4.91
C ALA A 435 37.37 9.68 4.53
N LEU A 436 37.69 9.61 3.23
CA LEU A 436 39.09 9.61 2.74
C LEU A 436 39.83 10.89 3.17
N ARG A 437 39.12 12.03 3.18
CA ARG A 437 39.68 13.33 3.56
C ARG A 437 40.33 13.32 4.95
N VAL A 438 39.74 12.64 5.93
CA VAL A 438 40.27 12.59 7.31
C VAL A 438 41.67 12.00 7.32
N VAL A 439 41.85 10.89 6.61
CA VAL A 439 43.13 10.21 6.48
C VAL A 439 44.15 11.12 5.79
N ASP A 440 43.77 11.78 4.69
CA ASP A 440 44.67 12.66 3.95
C ASP A 440 45.14 13.84 4.82
N LYS A 441 44.24 14.48 5.59
CA LYS A 441 44.65 15.58 6.49
C LYS A 441 45.49 15.10 7.67
N MET A 442 45.30 13.88 8.15
CA MET A 442 46.19 13.27 9.15
C MET A 442 47.57 12.95 8.57
N ARG A 443 47.64 12.45 7.31
CA ARG A 443 48.91 12.24 6.58
C ARG A 443 49.67 13.54 6.41
N ASP A 444 48.99 14.62 6.02
CA ASP A 444 49.58 15.95 5.91
C ASP A 444 50.24 16.39 7.22
N GLN A 445 49.57 16.17 8.36
CA GLN A 445 50.16 16.49 9.66
C GLN A 445 51.32 15.60 10.04
N ALA A 446 51.22 14.29 9.83
CA ALA A 446 52.33 13.37 10.09
C ALA A 446 53.59 13.73 9.27
N ASN A 447 53.41 14.01 7.97
CA ASN A 447 54.48 14.44 7.09
C ASN A 447 55.08 15.79 7.54
N ASN A 448 54.22 16.70 7.99
CA ASN A 448 54.63 17.98 8.53
C ASN A 448 55.43 17.85 9.86
N ARG A 449 55.03 16.95 10.76
CA ARG A 449 55.80 16.66 11.98
C ARG A 449 57.21 16.18 11.64
N SER A 450 57.34 15.27 10.67
CA SER A 450 58.63 14.82 10.14
C SER A 450 59.43 15.97 9.52
N PHE A 451 58.80 16.79 8.68
CA PHE A 451 59.42 17.96 8.05
C PHE A 451 60.01 18.94 9.07
N TYR A 452 59.30 19.25 10.15
CA TYR A 452 59.85 20.14 11.19
C TYR A 452 61.00 19.53 11.97
N LEU A 453 60.88 18.27 12.38
CA LEU A 453 61.91 17.62 13.19
C LEU A 453 63.25 17.49 12.43
N ARG A 454 63.20 17.31 11.11
CA ARG A 454 64.38 17.31 10.24
C ARG A 454 65.16 18.63 10.24
N ASN A 455 64.45 19.74 10.44
CA ASN A 455 65.01 21.08 10.39
C ASN A 455 65.28 21.65 11.80
N GLN A 456 65.37 20.79 12.83
CA GLN A 456 65.72 21.16 14.20
C GLN A 456 67.01 20.48 14.67
N GLU A 457 67.84 21.25 15.37
CA GLU A 457 69.21 20.89 15.78
C GLU A 457 69.29 19.97 17.01
N THR A 458 68.19 19.73 17.74
CA THR A 458 68.23 18.98 19.01
C THR A 458 67.30 17.77 19.05
N ALA A 459 67.73 16.73 19.78
CA ALA A 459 66.93 15.57 20.16
C ALA A 459 65.73 16.05 21.00
N THR A 460 64.52 16.02 20.42
CA THR A 460 63.32 16.45 21.15
C THR A 460 62.75 15.31 21.99
N PRO A 461 62.33 15.57 23.24
CA PRO A 461 61.51 14.65 24.01
C PRO A 461 60.08 14.55 23.43
N TRP A 462 59.14 13.92 24.14
CA TRP A 462 57.77 13.72 23.65
C TRP A 462 57.14 15.03 23.17
N ASN A 463 56.49 14.98 22.02
CA ASN A 463 55.69 16.05 21.47
C ASN A 463 54.21 15.67 21.48
N PHE A 464 53.37 16.63 21.86
CA PHE A 464 51.93 16.54 21.67
C PHE A 464 51.49 17.62 20.69
N TRP A 465 50.58 17.28 19.80
CA TRP A 465 50.00 18.23 18.86
C TRP A 465 48.49 18.06 18.76
N ALA A 466 47.83 19.18 18.46
CA ALA A 466 46.42 19.23 18.13
C ALA A 466 46.24 20.13 16.92
N GLN A 467 45.32 19.75 16.05
CA GLN A 467 44.97 20.46 14.83
C GLN A 467 43.46 20.55 14.72
N THR A 468 42.95 21.74 14.42
CA THR A 468 41.58 21.91 13.93
C THR A 468 41.59 22.08 12.42
N LEU A 469 40.51 21.62 11.78
CA LEU A 469 40.32 21.77 10.34
C LEU A 469 38.89 22.20 10.00
N TYR A 470 38.79 23.03 8.96
CA TYR A 470 37.56 23.35 8.26
C TYR A 470 37.78 23.15 6.76
N THR A 471 36.79 22.55 6.10
CA THR A 471 36.85 22.24 4.68
C THR A 471 35.53 22.59 4.01
N HIS A 472 35.64 23.12 2.80
CA HIS A 472 34.52 23.36 1.92
C HIS A 472 34.87 22.81 0.55
N GLY A 473 34.03 21.92 0.02
CA GLY A 473 34.22 21.27 -1.26
C GLY A 473 32.96 21.29 -2.12
N ARG A 474 33.15 21.23 -3.43
CA ARG A 474 32.07 21.21 -4.40
C ARG A 474 32.44 20.35 -5.60
N GLN A 475 31.47 19.57 -6.06
CA GLN A 475 31.47 18.90 -7.36
C GLN A 475 30.31 19.40 -8.21
N GLY A 476 30.56 19.65 -9.49
CA GLY A 476 29.51 19.87 -10.47
C GLY A 476 28.75 18.58 -10.80
N ASN A 477 27.65 18.68 -11.54
CA ASN A 477 27.02 17.49 -12.12
C ASN A 477 27.91 16.98 -13.27
N GLU A 478 28.01 15.67 -13.41
CA GLU A 478 28.80 15.02 -14.45
C GLU A 478 28.02 13.87 -15.07
N ALA A 479 27.82 13.93 -16.40
CA ALA A 479 26.94 13.02 -17.11
C ALA A 479 25.57 12.90 -16.42
N ASP A 480 25.20 11.70 -15.96
CA ASP A 480 23.97 11.44 -15.22
C ASP A 480 24.14 11.49 -13.70
N ILE A 481 25.31 11.80 -13.16
CA ILE A 481 25.61 11.82 -11.72
C ILE A 481 25.38 13.23 -11.15
N PHE A 482 24.63 13.31 -10.06
CA PHE A 482 24.41 14.57 -9.35
C PHE A 482 25.69 15.03 -8.63
N GLY A 483 26.04 16.30 -8.81
CA GLY A 483 27.06 16.97 -8.01
C GLY A 483 26.61 17.20 -6.58
N TYR A 484 27.50 17.71 -5.74
CA TYR A 484 27.21 17.96 -4.33
C TYR A 484 28.13 19.04 -3.75
N GLN A 485 27.74 19.55 -2.59
CA GLN A 485 28.54 20.44 -1.75
C GLN A 485 28.80 19.76 -0.42
N THR A 486 30.00 19.93 0.12
CA THR A 486 30.43 19.33 1.38
C THR A 486 31.05 20.39 2.28
N ASN A 487 30.57 20.47 3.51
CA ASN A 487 31.20 21.25 4.57
C ASN A 487 31.62 20.28 5.66
N ALA A 488 32.87 20.35 6.11
CA ALA A 488 33.31 19.52 7.22
C ALA A 488 34.19 20.30 8.19
N TYR A 489 34.05 19.96 9.46
CA TYR A 489 34.90 20.45 10.54
C TYR A 489 35.45 19.25 11.32
N GLY A 490 36.66 19.38 11.83
CA GLY A 490 37.32 18.28 12.50
C GLY A 490 38.43 18.70 13.43
N ILE A 491 38.88 17.73 14.21
CA ILE A 491 40.03 17.83 15.10
C ILE A 491 40.89 16.58 14.96
N ASN A 492 42.19 16.79 14.80
CA ASN A 492 43.19 15.75 14.85
C ASN A 492 44.08 16.00 16.07
N ILE A 493 44.39 14.96 16.82
CA ILE A 493 45.33 15.01 17.94
C ILE A 493 46.37 13.92 17.75
N GLY A 494 47.59 14.17 18.22
CA GLY A 494 48.62 13.16 18.16
C GLY A 494 49.75 13.40 19.12
N MET A 495 50.56 12.37 19.27
CA MET A 495 51.81 12.44 20.00
C MET A 495 52.91 11.74 19.21
N ASP A 496 54.11 12.27 19.29
CA ASP A 496 55.27 11.74 18.61
C ASP A 496 56.54 11.87 19.44
N ARG A 497 57.53 11.04 19.09
CA ARG A 497 58.86 11.08 19.69
C ARG A 497 59.93 10.86 18.64
N ARG A 498 61.01 11.65 18.73
CA ARG A 498 62.24 11.46 17.96
C ARG A 498 63.15 10.46 18.69
N PHE A 499 63.71 9.51 17.95
CA PHE A 499 64.64 8.49 18.42
C PHE A 499 65.98 8.65 17.71
N ARG A 500 67.07 8.64 18.48
CA ARG A 500 68.46 8.65 17.99
C ARG A 500 68.73 9.76 16.95
N ASP A 501 68.09 10.91 17.06
CA ASP A 501 68.19 12.03 16.10
C ASP A 501 67.78 11.74 14.63
N GLU A 502 67.61 10.49 14.20
CA GLU A 502 67.30 10.16 12.80
C GLU A 502 65.93 9.52 12.57
N ALA A 503 65.18 9.17 13.62
CA ALA A 503 63.91 8.48 13.50
C ALA A 503 62.77 9.16 14.27
N LEU A 504 61.55 9.02 13.76
CA LEU A 504 60.29 9.51 14.33
C LEU A 504 59.31 8.34 14.44
N PHE A 505 58.59 8.28 15.56
CA PHE A 505 57.39 7.46 15.66
C PHE A 505 56.31 8.24 16.40
N GLY A 506 55.07 8.11 15.94
CA GLY A 506 53.94 8.74 16.58
C GLY A 506 52.62 8.04 16.28
N VAL A 507 51.62 8.43 17.06
CA VAL A 507 50.23 7.99 16.90
C VAL A 507 49.34 9.22 16.85
N ALA A 508 48.25 9.13 16.11
CA ALA A 508 47.27 10.19 15.97
C ALA A 508 45.86 9.63 15.90
N PHE A 509 44.92 10.45 16.33
CA PHE A 509 43.49 10.20 16.24
C PHE A 509 42.81 11.42 15.61
N GLY A 510 41.90 11.16 14.68
CA GLY A 510 41.14 12.17 13.97
C GLY A 510 39.64 11.98 14.16
N TYR A 511 38.92 13.09 14.31
CA TYR A 511 37.48 13.15 14.23
C TYR A 511 37.06 14.22 13.23
N GLN A 512 36.10 13.91 12.37
CA GLN A 512 35.50 14.86 11.43
C GLN A 512 34.00 14.64 11.35
N ASN A 513 33.24 15.73 11.37
CA ASN A 513 31.84 15.73 10.98
C ASN A 513 31.71 16.42 9.63
N SER A 514 31.04 15.77 8.68
CA SER A 514 30.85 16.27 7.32
C SER A 514 29.36 16.28 7.01
N HIS A 515 28.86 17.43 6.57
CA HIS A 515 27.50 17.60 6.07
C HIS A 515 27.56 17.78 4.55
N ILE A 516 26.76 16.98 3.83
CA ILE A 516 26.76 16.89 2.38
C ILE A 516 25.37 17.20 1.85
N ASN A 517 25.30 18.14 0.91
CA ASN A 517 24.09 18.48 0.16
C ASN A 517 24.27 18.07 -1.29
N ILE A 518 23.46 17.12 -1.76
CA ILE A 518 23.49 16.63 -3.14
C ILE A 518 22.54 17.50 -3.98
N ASN A 519 22.99 17.88 -5.18
CA ASN A 519 22.22 18.70 -6.10
C ASN A 519 20.94 17.97 -6.56
N GLY A 520 19.95 18.73 -7.04
CA GLY A 520 18.68 18.19 -7.54
C GLY A 520 17.59 18.22 -6.48
N TYR A 521 17.42 17.13 -5.72
CA TYR A 521 16.19 16.85 -4.96
C TYR A 521 16.30 17.09 -3.45
N GLY A 522 17.29 17.86 -3.01
CA GLY A 522 17.52 18.14 -1.59
C GLY A 522 17.95 16.90 -0.80
N ASN A 523 18.63 15.97 -1.45
CA ASN A 523 19.18 14.78 -0.79
C ASN A 523 20.38 15.19 0.05
N THR A 524 20.52 14.60 1.23
CA THR A 524 21.57 14.94 2.19
C THR A 524 22.25 13.70 2.74
N LYS A 525 23.53 13.82 3.07
CA LYS A 525 24.31 12.81 3.81
C LYS A 525 25.07 13.50 4.94
N ASP A 526 25.13 12.87 6.11
CA ASP A 526 26.00 13.26 7.22
C ASP A 526 26.97 12.13 7.53
N VAL A 527 28.25 12.47 7.66
CA VAL A 527 29.33 11.51 7.89
C VAL A 527 30.13 11.91 9.12
N ASN A 528 30.09 11.07 10.15
CA ASN A 528 30.94 11.18 11.33
C ASN A 528 32.09 10.18 11.23
N SER A 529 33.28 10.68 10.94
CA SER A 529 34.49 9.90 10.71
C SER A 529 35.37 9.86 11.95
N TYR A 530 35.84 8.67 12.31
CA TYR A 530 36.79 8.43 13.40
C TYR A 530 37.98 7.65 12.82
N GLU A 531 39.18 8.21 12.94
CA GLU A 531 40.38 7.67 12.31
C GLU A 531 41.50 7.50 13.34
N ALA A 532 42.23 6.39 13.24
CA ALA A 532 43.44 6.16 14.02
C ALA A 532 44.62 5.93 13.07
N MET A 533 45.77 6.54 13.37
CA MET A 533 46.96 6.45 12.54
C MET A 533 48.20 6.22 13.39
N ALA A 534 49.05 5.30 12.95
CA ALA A 534 50.43 5.21 13.41
C ALA A 534 51.34 5.66 12.28
N TYR A 535 52.30 6.52 12.58
CA TYR A 535 53.24 7.07 11.60
C TYR A 535 54.67 6.98 12.09
N THR A 536 55.58 6.88 11.13
CA THR A 536 57.00 6.84 11.37
C THR A 536 57.74 7.62 10.30
N GLY A 537 58.93 8.09 10.63
CA GLY A 537 59.84 8.73 9.70
C GLY A 537 61.27 8.33 10.00
N TRP A 538 62.09 8.23 8.98
CA TRP A 538 63.53 8.17 9.07
C TRP A 538 64.11 9.30 8.22
N PHE A 539 65.14 9.97 8.73
CA PHE A 539 65.74 11.10 8.05
C PHE A 539 67.18 11.33 8.47
N ASN A 540 67.96 11.87 7.54
CA ASN A 540 69.29 12.41 7.79
C ASN A 540 69.41 13.82 7.16
N ASP A 541 70.62 14.37 7.07
CA ASP A 541 70.86 15.71 6.55
C ASP A 541 70.29 15.96 5.15
N ARG A 542 70.12 14.90 4.33
CA ARG A 542 69.74 15.03 2.92
C ARG A 542 68.50 14.25 2.52
N TYR A 543 68.26 13.08 3.10
CA TYR A 543 67.20 12.15 2.69
C TYR A 543 66.18 11.97 3.79
N PHE A 544 64.94 11.69 3.39
CA PHE A 544 63.91 11.24 4.31
C PHE A 544 63.03 10.17 3.71
N ILE A 545 62.47 9.34 4.58
CA ILE A 545 61.45 8.34 4.29
C ILE A 545 60.39 8.45 5.39
N ASN A 546 59.13 8.63 5.05
CA ASN A 546 58.03 8.55 5.99
C ASN A 546 57.10 7.39 5.63
N GLY A 547 56.40 6.88 6.62
CA GLY A 547 55.34 5.89 6.43
C GLY A 547 54.24 6.03 7.45
N ASN A 548 53.04 5.59 7.09
CA ASN A 548 51.92 5.44 8.03
C ASN A 548 51.04 4.25 7.69
N ILE A 549 50.34 3.77 8.71
CA ILE A 549 49.19 2.88 8.60
C ILE A 549 48.01 3.53 9.30
N ASN A 550 46.81 3.33 8.76
CA ASN A 550 45.59 3.93 9.28
C ASN A 550 44.42 2.94 9.27
N MET A 551 43.46 3.18 10.16
CA MET A 551 42.19 2.49 10.21
C MET A 551 41.10 3.44 10.72
N GLY A 552 39.99 3.44 10.01
CA GLY A 552 38.87 4.33 10.28
C GLY A 552 37.52 3.64 10.28
N TYR A 553 36.61 4.25 11.00
CA TYR A 553 35.21 3.89 11.08
C TYR A 553 34.36 5.15 10.92
N ASN A 554 33.33 5.08 10.08
CA ASN A 554 32.42 6.20 9.86
C ASN A 554 30.98 5.78 10.14
N LYS A 555 30.25 6.65 10.82
CA LYS A 555 28.79 6.58 10.95
C LYS A 555 28.18 7.51 9.92
N ASN A 556 27.34 6.95 9.06
CA ASN A 556 26.71 7.66 7.96
C ASN A 556 25.19 7.68 8.19
N SER A 557 24.58 8.83 7.96
CA SER A 557 23.13 8.96 7.85
C SER A 557 22.77 9.63 6.53
N SER A 558 21.70 9.19 5.89
CA SER A 558 21.29 9.69 4.57
C SER A 558 19.79 9.93 4.49
N THR A 559 19.42 10.91 3.67
CA THR A 559 18.03 11.19 3.31
C THR A 559 17.93 11.38 1.80
N ARG A 560 17.06 10.61 1.14
CA ARG A 560 16.62 10.86 -0.24
C ARG A 560 15.18 11.32 -0.26
N ASN A 561 14.87 12.35 -1.05
CA ASN A 561 13.49 12.80 -1.24
C ASN A 561 12.94 12.25 -2.55
N ILE A 562 11.79 11.58 -2.48
CA ILE A 562 11.16 10.87 -3.59
C ILE A 562 9.71 11.32 -3.75
N GLY A 563 9.35 11.84 -4.92
CA GLY A 563 8.00 12.26 -5.27
C GLY A 563 7.56 13.63 -4.73
N SER A 564 8.40 14.34 -3.96
CA SER A 564 8.05 15.64 -3.34
C SER A 564 7.68 16.72 -4.37
N LEU A 565 8.29 16.67 -5.54
CA LEU A 565 8.03 17.60 -6.65
C LEU A 565 6.88 17.14 -7.57
N ASN A 566 6.34 15.95 -7.36
CA ASN A 566 5.31 15.33 -8.22
C ASN A 566 3.91 15.35 -7.59
N GLY A 567 3.73 16.09 -6.49
CA GLY A 567 2.43 16.20 -5.81
C GLY A 567 2.03 14.97 -5.00
N TYR A 568 2.92 13.99 -4.80
CA TYR A 568 2.70 12.88 -3.89
C TYR A 568 2.48 13.38 -2.46
N GLN A 569 1.38 12.96 -1.83
CA GLN A 569 0.97 13.44 -0.51
C GLN A 569 1.42 12.52 0.63
N GLY A 570 2.00 11.36 0.32
CA GLY A 570 2.53 10.43 1.33
C GLY A 570 3.94 10.82 1.80
N ASN A 571 4.58 9.93 2.57
CA ASN A 571 5.94 10.16 3.02
C ASN A 571 6.94 10.05 1.87
N THR A 572 7.65 11.14 1.58
CA THR A 572 8.62 11.26 0.48
C THR A 572 10.04 10.95 0.92
N ARG A 573 10.33 10.89 2.23
CA ARG A 573 11.69 10.75 2.75
C ARG A 573 12.06 9.28 2.90
N ALA A 574 13.09 8.85 2.18
CA ALA A 574 13.79 7.59 2.40
C ALA A 574 15.03 7.86 3.25
N GLU A 575 15.04 7.35 4.48
CA GLU A 575 16.10 7.60 5.47
C GLU A 575 16.83 6.30 5.83
N ALA A 576 18.15 6.37 5.99
CA ALA A 576 18.98 5.24 6.40
C ALA A 576 20.16 5.68 7.27
N ASP A 577 20.48 4.85 8.26
CA ASP A 577 21.71 4.90 9.05
C ASP A 577 22.56 3.67 8.73
N TYR A 578 23.84 3.87 8.45
CA TYR A 578 24.76 2.80 8.07
C TYR A 578 26.21 3.14 8.40
N ASN A 579 27.07 2.15 8.27
CA ASN A 579 28.47 2.26 8.66
C ASN A 579 29.40 2.07 7.46
N SER A 580 30.58 2.68 7.55
CA SER A 580 31.69 2.37 6.64
C SER A 580 33.00 2.20 7.40
N LEU A 581 33.90 1.43 6.80
CA LEU A 581 35.22 1.10 7.33
C LEU A 581 36.28 1.44 6.31
N GLN A 582 37.43 1.92 6.77
CA GLN A 582 38.57 2.19 5.91
C GLN A 582 39.88 1.76 6.55
N MET A 583 40.85 1.37 5.72
CA MET A 583 42.21 1.15 6.17
C MET A 583 43.18 1.38 5.02
N GLY A 584 44.39 1.78 5.35
CA GLY A 584 45.37 2.07 4.32
C GLY A 584 46.74 2.31 4.88
N TYR A 585 47.65 2.61 3.96
CA TYR A 585 49.02 2.96 4.27
C TYR A 585 49.54 3.97 3.26
N GLN A 586 50.56 4.71 3.66
CA GLN A 586 51.31 5.59 2.78
C GLN A 586 52.79 5.37 3.02
N ALA A 587 53.57 5.51 1.95
CA ALA A 587 55.02 5.65 2.00
C ALA A 587 55.43 6.89 1.21
N SER A 588 56.29 7.74 1.78
CA SER A 588 56.84 8.90 1.08
C SER A 588 58.34 8.96 1.25
N ALA A 589 59.04 9.48 0.24
CA ALA A 589 60.48 9.67 0.28
C ALA A 589 60.87 10.94 -0.47
N GLY A 590 61.95 11.57 -0.06
CA GLY A 590 62.45 12.76 -0.73
C GLY A 590 63.85 13.15 -0.32
N ILE A 591 64.30 14.25 -0.92
CA ILE A 591 65.66 14.76 -0.81
C ILE A 591 65.61 16.28 -0.61
N THR A 592 66.46 16.81 0.26
CA THR A 592 66.58 18.26 0.51
C THR A 592 67.78 18.83 -0.24
N PHE A 593 67.56 19.95 -0.93
CA PHE A 593 68.60 20.76 -1.55
C PHE A 593 68.60 22.14 -0.90
N ASP A 594 69.74 22.55 -0.34
CA ASP A 594 69.96 23.89 0.16
C ASP A 594 70.41 24.80 -0.99
N LEU A 595 69.57 25.77 -1.38
CA LEU A 595 69.94 26.86 -2.29
C LEU A 595 70.08 28.16 -1.48
N ASP A 596 70.79 29.15 -2.01
CA ASP A 596 71.20 30.36 -1.26
C ASP A 596 70.05 31.13 -0.57
N ILE A 597 68.85 31.10 -1.15
CA ILE A 597 67.67 31.86 -0.65
C ILE A 597 66.47 30.99 -0.29
N VAL A 598 66.49 29.70 -0.62
CA VAL A 598 65.37 28.78 -0.44
C VAL A 598 65.86 27.34 -0.40
N LYS A 599 65.25 26.53 0.45
CA LYS A 599 65.44 25.09 0.46
C LYS A 599 64.37 24.44 -0.41
N LEU A 600 64.79 23.52 -1.28
CA LEU A 600 63.88 22.79 -2.17
C LEU A 600 63.89 21.31 -1.80
N GLN A 601 62.71 20.73 -1.64
CA GLN A 601 62.54 19.34 -1.22
C GLN A 601 61.59 18.60 -2.17
N PRO A 602 62.08 18.08 -3.30
CA PRO A 602 61.29 17.15 -4.12
C PRO A 602 61.00 15.86 -3.35
N ARG A 603 59.81 15.29 -3.59
CA ARG A 603 59.35 14.06 -2.96
C ARG A 603 58.45 13.24 -3.87
N VAL A 604 58.40 11.95 -3.58
CA VAL A 604 57.48 10.98 -4.17
C VAL A 604 56.67 10.33 -3.06
N GLU A 605 55.42 9.98 -3.35
CA GLU A 605 54.48 9.41 -2.39
C GLU A 605 53.70 8.26 -3.04
N TYR A 606 53.46 7.19 -2.30
CA TYR A 606 52.55 6.13 -2.68
C TYR A 606 51.49 5.98 -1.59
N ASN A 607 50.22 6.08 -1.97
CA ASN A 607 49.08 5.97 -1.07
C ASN A 607 48.22 4.78 -1.50
N TYR A 608 47.85 3.93 -0.55
CA TYR A 608 46.83 2.91 -0.74
C TYR A 608 45.74 3.09 0.31
N GLN A 609 44.48 3.05 -0.12
CA GLN A 609 43.34 3.05 0.77
C GLN A 609 42.30 2.04 0.31
N TRP A 610 41.90 1.17 1.22
CA TRP A 610 40.73 0.31 1.07
C TRP A 610 39.56 0.91 1.84
N PHE A 611 38.37 0.86 1.24
CA PHE A 611 37.15 1.41 1.81
C PHE A 611 35.98 0.44 1.62
N ARG A 612 35.11 0.33 2.62
CA ARG A 612 33.89 -0.49 2.54
C ARG A 612 32.72 0.28 3.13
N VAL A 613 31.62 0.35 2.39
CA VAL A 613 30.30 0.77 2.87
C VAL A 613 29.50 -0.48 3.15
N GLU A 614 29.01 -0.66 4.38
CA GLU A 614 28.19 -1.82 4.73
C GLU A 614 26.81 -1.76 4.05
N ASP A 615 26.18 -2.92 3.87
CA ASP A 615 24.80 -2.99 3.37
C ASP A 615 23.82 -2.27 4.31
N TYR A 616 22.79 -1.65 3.74
CA TYR A 616 21.80 -0.89 4.50
C TYR A 616 20.42 -0.94 3.87
N ALA A 617 19.40 -0.68 4.69
CA ALA A 617 18.02 -0.57 4.24
C ALA A 617 17.45 0.78 4.65
N GLU A 618 16.80 1.43 3.71
CA GLU A 618 16.07 2.67 3.95
C GLU A 618 14.71 2.42 4.57
N SER A 619 14.15 3.47 5.15
CA SER A 619 12.82 3.48 5.74
C SER A 619 12.09 4.79 5.45
N GLY A 620 10.77 4.80 5.63
CA GLY A 620 9.93 5.99 5.51
C GLY A 620 9.15 6.08 4.20
N SER A 621 9.82 6.01 3.05
CA SER A 621 9.21 6.11 1.73
C SER A 621 8.68 4.76 1.22
N PRO A 622 7.57 4.71 0.44
CA PRO A 622 7.13 3.46 -0.20
C PRO A 622 8.13 2.93 -1.26
N ALA A 623 9.06 3.78 -1.73
CA ALA A 623 10.16 3.41 -2.62
C ALA A 623 11.51 3.32 -1.88
N SER A 624 11.49 2.98 -0.59
CA SER A 624 12.71 2.69 0.18
C SER A 624 13.49 1.52 -0.41
N LEU A 625 14.81 1.66 -0.48
CA LEU A 625 15.73 0.68 -1.06
C LEU A 625 16.54 -0.08 -0.01
N GLU A 626 16.80 -1.36 -0.29
CA GLU A 626 17.90 -2.12 0.33
C GLU A 626 19.09 -2.02 -0.61
N VAL A 627 20.22 -1.53 -0.10
CA VAL A 627 21.45 -1.26 -0.86
C VAL A 627 22.53 -2.24 -0.39
N ASP A 628 23.16 -2.90 -1.35
CA ASP A 628 24.19 -3.89 -1.10
C ASP A 628 25.51 -3.25 -0.67
N ARG A 629 26.29 -4.03 0.10
CA ARG A 629 27.64 -3.67 0.53
C ARG A 629 28.52 -3.33 -0.66
N GLN A 630 29.29 -2.27 -0.53
CA GLN A 630 30.27 -1.83 -1.51
C GLN A 630 31.68 -1.92 -0.96
N SER A 631 32.67 -2.15 -1.82
CA SER A 631 34.07 -2.14 -1.42
C SER A 631 34.91 -1.58 -2.54
N TYR A 632 35.85 -0.71 -2.19
CA TYR A 632 36.63 0.09 -3.11
C TYR A 632 38.10 0.06 -2.75
N SER A 633 38.97 0.24 -3.75
CA SER A 633 40.41 0.40 -3.53
C SER A 633 40.99 1.55 -4.35
N VAL A 634 41.69 2.45 -3.66
CA VAL A 634 42.31 3.64 -4.24
C VAL A 634 43.81 3.54 -4.12
N LYS A 635 44.52 3.78 -5.23
CA LYS A 635 45.99 3.69 -5.32
C LYS A 635 46.52 4.94 -6.00
N HIS A 636 47.23 5.77 -5.27
CA HIS A 636 47.81 7.00 -5.82
C HIS A 636 49.33 6.96 -5.80
N LEU A 637 49.93 7.33 -6.93
CA LEU A 637 51.37 7.63 -7.01
C LEU A 637 51.56 9.13 -7.22
N GLY A 638 52.12 9.78 -6.22
CA GLY A 638 52.38 11.20 -6.15
C GLY A 638 53.83 11.58 -6.40
N ALA A 639 54.02 12.73 -7.01
CA ALA A 639 55.31 13.41 -7.05
C ALA A 639 55.11 14.92 -6.95
N GLY A 640 56.08 15.60 -6.34
CA GLY A 640 56.02 17.05 -6.19
C GLY A 640 57.20 17.59 -5.42
N PHE A 641 57.07 18.80 -4.91
CA PHE A 641 58.14 19.46 -4.16
C PHE A 641 57.61 20.44 -3.12
N THR A 642 58.42 20.66 -2.08
CA THR A 642 58.22 21.72 -1.09
C THR A 642 59.35 22.73 -1.19
N ALA A 643 59.02 24.01 -1.34
CA ALA A 643 59.95 25.12 -1.21
C ALA A 643 59.75 25.80 0.15
N PHE A 644 60.81 26.03 0.91
CA PHE A 644 60.73 26.64 2.25
C PHE A 644 62.00 27.42 2.59
N ASN A 645 61.90 28.33 3.54
CA ASN A 645 63.07 28.93 4.19
C ASN A 645 62.75 29.19 5.66
N THR A 646 63.76 29.33 6.51
CA THR A 646 63.61 29.58 7.95
C THR A 646 64.24 30.91 8.31
N TYR A 647 63.47 31.77 8.98
CA TYR A 647 63.88 33.09 9.42
C TYR A 647 63.95 33.15 10.94
N ASP A 648 65.07 33.62 11.48
CA ASP A 648 65.21 33.89 12.91
C ASP A 648 64.52 35.21 13.26
N LEU A 649 63.51 35.14 14.13
CA LEU A 649 62.80 36.29 14.69
C LEU A 649 63.13 36.43 16.18
N ALA A 650 62.91 37.62 16.75
CA ALA A 650 63.20 37.88 18.16
C ALA A 650 62.47 36.92 19.13
N PHE A 651 61.30 36.41 18.73
CA PHE A 651 60.43 35.54 19.53
C PHE A 651 60.48 34.05 19.12
N GLY A 652 61.21 33.67 18.06
CA GLY A 652 61.22 32.29 17.56
C GLY A 652 61.73 32.15 16.13
N LYS A 653 61.59 30.95 15.57
CA LYS A 653 61.91 30.68 14.16
C LYS A 653 60.63 30.63 13.33
N PHE A 654 60.56 31.40 12.25
CA PHE A 654 59.45 31.41 11.32
C PHE A 654 59.80 30.67 10.03
N THR A 655 58.99 29.67 9.66
CA THR A 655 59.20 28.85 8.46
C THR A 655 57.96 28.89 7.56
N PRO A 656 57.91 29.76 6.54
CA PRO A 656 56.93 29.64 5.47
C PRO A 656 57.33 28.52 4.50
N SER A 657 56.33 27.83 3.95
CA SER A 657 56.54 26.80 2.94
C SER A 657 55.39 26.74 1.93
N LEU A 658 55.74 26.39 0.69
CA LEU A 658 54.81 26.09 -0.39
C LEU A 658 55.08 24.67 -0.87
N SER A 659 54.06 23.83 -0.90
CA SER A 659 54.12 22.47 -1.43
C SER A 659 53.18 22.34 -2.62
N LEU A 660 53.69 21.78 -3.72
CA LEU A 660 52.89 21.41 -4.89
C LEU A 660 53.05 19.91 -5.13
N MET A 661 51.94 19.20 -5.27
CA MET A 661 51.89 17.76 -5.52
C MET A 661 50.92 17.45 -6.65
N GLY A 662 51.30 16.50 -7.50
CA GLY A 662 50.39 15.83 -8.42
C GLY A 662 50.37 14.34 -8.10
N TYR A 663 49.19 13.74 -8.04
CA TYR A 663 49.01 12.30 -7.86
C TYR A 663 48.27 11.73 -9.05
N ARG A 664 48.78 10.60 -9.52
CA ARG A 664 48.14 9.78 -10.54
C ARG A 664 47.41 8.62 -9.88
N ASP A 665 46.15 8.41 -10.25
CA ASP A 665 45.45 7.18 -9.92
C ASP A 665 46.07 6.01 -10.70
N LEU A 666 46.25 4.88 -10.02
CA LEU A 666 46.76 3.65 -10.62
C LEU A 666 45.64 2.63 -10.85
N ASN A 667 44.40 2.96 -10.49
CA ASN A 667 43.22 2.12 -10.62
C ASN A 667 42.06 2.87 -11.30
N ASP A 668 42.31 3.34 -12.53
CA ASP A 668 41.42 4.18 -13.34
C ASP A 668 40.02 3.57 -13.64
N SER A 669 39.75 2.33 -13.23
CA SER A 669 38.48 1.63 -13.43
C SER A 669 37.58 1.56 -12.19
N GLU A 670 38.04 2.06 -11.03
CA GLU A 670 37.28 1.96 -9.78
C GLU A 670 36.21 3.07 -9.70
N VAL A 671 34.95 2.69 -9.91
CA VAL A 671 33.79 3.59 -9.87
C VAL A 671 32.81 3.20 -8.76
N ILE A 672 32.07 4.19 -8.25
CA ILE A 672 30.96 3.94 -7.33
C ILE A 672 29.95 3.02 -8.00
N THR A 673 29.57 1.93 -7.33
CA THR A 673 28.63 0.94 -7.88
C THR A 673 27.60 0.58 -6.82
N GLU A 674 26.41 1.14 -6.98
CA GLU A 674 25.28 0.96 -6.07
C GLU A 674 24.37 -0.14 -6.61
N THR A 675 24.29 -1.28 -5.93
CA THR A 675 23.31 -2.33 -6.27
C THR A 675 22.19 -2.31 -5.26
N ALA A 676 20.95 -2.16 -5.72
CA ALA A 676 19.79 -1.93 -4.87
C ALA A 676 18.56 -2.73 -5.31
N GLY A 677 17.63 -2.93 -4.37
CA GLY A 677 16.29 -3.48 -4.60
C GLY A 677 15.27 -2.80 -3.68
N LEU A 678 13.97 -2.97 -3.93
CA LEU A 678 12.95 -2.41 -3.04
C LEU A 678 12.96 -3.16 -1.70
N VAL A 679 12.95 -2.44 -0.58
CA VAL A 679 12.82 -3.06 0.77
C VAL A 679 11.57 -3.94 0.87
N MET A 680 10.53 -3.61 0.09
CA MET A 680 9.27 -4.36 0.09
C MET A 680 9.38 -5.71 -0.64
N ASP A 681 10.34 -5.84 -1.57
CA ASP A 681 10.61 -7.07 -2.32
C ASP A 681 11.56 -7.98 -1.52
N GLN A 682 11.05 -8.52 -0.42
CA GLN A 682 11.84 -9.25 0.58
C GLN A 682 12.37 -10.59 0.01
N GLY A 683 13.64 -10.61 -0.43
CA GLY A 683 14.42 -11.81 -0.73
C GLY A 683 15.78 -11.52 -1.36
N LYS A 684 16.88 -12.01 -0.75
CA LYS A 684 18.22 -11.98 -1.36
C LYS A 684 18.22 -12.85 -2.62
N GLY A 685 18.15 -12.23 -3.80
CA GLY A 685 18.01 -12.89 -5.11
C GLY A 685 16.75 -12.55 -5.90
N LYS A 686 15.90 -11.63 -5.41
CA LYS A 686 14.79 -10.99 -6.15
C LYS A 686 15.18 -9.57 -6.56
N GLY A 687 14.48 -9.01 -7.55
CA GLY A 687 14.99 -8.04 -8.53
C GLY A 687 15.96 -6.99 -7.97
N ARG A 688 17.17 -6.96 -8.54
CA ARG A 688 18.20 -5.95 -8.25
C ARG A 688 18.49 -5.16 -9.50
N PHE A 689 18.83 -3.89 -9.30
CA PHE A 689 19.36 -3.02 -10.35
C PHE A 689 20.66 -2.38 -9.83
N THR A 690 21.50 -1.95 -10.77
CA THR A 690 22.81 -1.37 -10.46
C THR A 690 22.92 0.00 -11.09
N ILE A 691 23.37 0.97 -10.32
CA ILE A 691 23.74 2.31 -10.77
C ILE A 691 25.24 2.46 -10.59
N THR A 692 25.94 2.77 -11.68
CA THR A 692 27.35 3.16 -11.64
C THR A 692 27.44 4.68 -11.57
N GLY A 693 28.31 5.17 -10.73
CA GLY A 693 28.51 6.58 -10.50
C GLY A 693 29.94 7.03 -10.76
N ASP A 694 30.39 7.96 -9.92
CA ASP A 694 31.65 8.68 -10.13
C ASP A 694 32.87 7.78 -9.89
N SER A 695 34.00 8.15 -10.48
CA SER A 695 35.30 7.53 -10.19
C SER A 695 35.79 7.91 -8.79
N ILE A 696 36.41 6.97 -8.09
CA ILE A 696 36.74 7.12 -6.67
C ILE A 696 38.13 7.73 -6.48
N GLY A 697 39.11 7.20 -7.22
CA GLY A 697 40.51 7.59 -7.07
C GLY A 697 40.80 8.90 -7.79
N ASN A 698 40.74 8.91 -9.12
CA ASN A 698 41.01 10.04 -10.02
C ASN A 698 42.39 10.72 -9.79
N ASP A 699 42.85 11.47 -10.78
CA ASP A 699 44.07 12.26 -10.65
C ASP A 699 43.84 13.46 -9.74
N ILE A 700 44.85 13.77 -8.92
CA ILE A 700 44.78 14.81 -7.89
C ILE A 700 45.88 15.85 -8.15
N PHE A 701 45.50 17.11 -8.04
CA PHE A 701 46.44 18.22 -7.87
C PHE A 701 46.22 18.88 -6.51
N GLU A 702 47.32 19.11 -5.80
CA GLU A 702 47.30 19.69 -4.47
C GLU A 702 48.33 20.83 -4.36
N ALA A 703 47.88 21.97 -3.86
CA ALA A 703 48.72 23.12 -3.54
C ALA A 703 48.51 23.53 -2.08
N THR A 704 49.59 23.51 -1.30
CA THR A 704 49.57 23.75 0.15
C THR A 704 50.50 24.90 0.51
N LEU A 705 49.93 25.97 1.06
CA LEU A 705 50.68 27.08 1.66
C LEU A 705 50.64 26.93 3.18
N LYS A 706 51.82 26.90 3.79
CA LYS A 706 51.95 26.71 5.24
C LYS A 706 52.86 27.75 5.86
N SER A 707 52.51 28.20 7.06
CA SER A 707 53.34 29.02 7.92
C SER A 707 53.53 28.34 9.27
N SER A 708 54.78 28.32 9.77
CA SER A 708 55.13 27.78 11.07
C SER A 708 55.87 28.81 11.91
N LEU A 709 55.53 28.89 13.19
CA LEU A 709 56.24 29.69 14.16
C LEU A 709 56.62 28.84 15.36
N THR A 710 57.92 28.54 15.47
CA THR A 710 58.51 27.85 16.63
C THR A 710 58.96 28.88 17.66
N LEU A 711 58.22 28.99 18.75
CA LEU A 711 58.51 29.88 19.87
C LEU A 711 59.65 29.32 20.74
N LYS A 712 60.38 30.23 21.41
CA LYS A 712 61.50 29.87 22.31
C LYS A 712 61.12 28.96 23.50
N ASN A 713 59.83 28.88 23.83
CA ASN A 713 59.29 28.04 24.90
C ASN A 713 58.81 26.67 24.42
N ASN A 714 59.34 26.18 23.30
CA ASN A 714 59.03 24.88 22.70
C ASN A 714 57.56 24.71 22.26
N ILE A 715 56.87 25.80 21.97
CA ILE A 715 55.54 25.80 21.35
C ILE A 715 55.69 26.07 19.85
N ILE A 716 55.04 25.29 19.01
CA ILE A 716 54.91 25.55 17.57
C ILE A 716 53.45 25.91 17.28
N LEU A 717 53.27 26.98 16.53
CA LEU A 717 51.99 27.38 15.96
C LEU A 717 52.08 27.27 14.44
N ASP A 718 51.10 26.63 13.83
CA ASP A 718 51.03 26.47 12.39
C ASP A 718 49.68 26.95 11.83
N GLY A 719 49.75 27.61 10.67
CA GLY A 719 48.60 27.87 9.80
C GLY A 719 48.77 27.15 8.46
N ASN A 720 47.71 26.52 7.97
CA ASN A 720 47.71 25.77 6.72
C ASN A 720 46.51 26.20 5.85
N LEU A 721 46.79 26.54 4.59
CA LEU A 721 45.80 26.74 3.53
C LEU A 721 46.12 25.74 2.40
N ASN A 722 45.14 24.92 2.03
CA ASN A 722 45.30 23.91 1.00
C ASN A 722 44.19 24.04 -0.04
N TYR A 723 44.59 24.00 -1.31
CA TYR A 723 43.71 23.85 -2.45
C TYR A 723 43.91 22.45 -3.01
N TYR A 724 42.79 21.75 -3.17
CA TYR A 724 42.74 20.37 -3.58
C TYR A 724 41.80 20.24 -4.77
N LYS A 725 42.30 19.69 -5.87
CA LYS A 725 41.50 19.39 -7.06
C LYS A 725 41.63 17.92 -7.39
N ARG A 726 40.49 17.24 -7.57
CA ARG A 726 40.41 15.87 -8.04
C ARG A 726 39.40 15.82 -9.18
N ASP A 727 39.90 15.78 -10.40
CA ASP A 727 39.09 15.93 -11.61
C ASP A 727 38.10 17.13 -11.54
N GLY A 728 36.78 16.89 -11.57
CA GLY A 728 35.74 17.91 -11.41
C GLY A 728 35.51 18.42 -9.97
N TYR A 729 36.02 17.72 -8.96
CA TYR A 729 35.89 18.09 -7.55
C TYR A 729 36.96 19.10 -7.12
N ASN A 730 36.52 20.15 -6.41
CA ASN A 730 37.40 21.17 -5.85
C ASN A 730 37.12 21.34 -4.36
N GLU A 731 38.19 21.50 -3.57
CA GLU A 731 38.12 21.65 -2.13
C GLU A 731 39.13 22.68 -1.64
N GLY A 732 38.65 23.53 -0.73
CA GLY A 732 39.48 24.41 0.08
C GLY A 732 39.55 23.89 1.51
N TYR A 733 40.75 23.95 2.09
CA TYR A 733 41.03 23.54 3.45
C TYR A 733 41.73 24.66 4.21
N ILE A 734 41.29 24.90 5.44
CA ILE A 734 41.98 25.78 6.41
C ILE A 734 42.22 24.97 7.68
N GLY A 735 43.46 24.99 8.15
CA GLY A 735 43.88 24.30 9.37
C GLY A 735 44.74 25.16 10.27
N LEU A 736 44.54 24.99 11.57
CA LEU A 736 45.39 25.56 12.61
C LEU A 736 45.90 24.43 13.49
N SER A 737 47.21 24.39 13.74
CA SER A 737 47.76 23.42 14.68
C SER A 737 48.68 24.05 15.71
N VAL A 738 48.67 23.45 16.89
CA VAL A 738 49.57 23.76 18.00
C VAL A 738 50.30 22.49 18.38
N SER A 739 51.60 22.59 18.66
CA SER A 739 52.36 21.50 19.25
C SER A 739 53.29 21.98 20.35
N LYS A 740 53.59 21.08 21.29
CA LYS A 740 54.49 21.37 22.41
C LYS A 740 55.42 20.19 22.69
N TYR A 741 56.71 20.49 22.85
CA TYR A 741 57.72 19.55 23.31
C TYR A 741 57.87 19.61 24.84
N PHE A 742 58.12 18.47 25.48
CA PHE A 742 58.17 18.32 26.94
C PHE A 742 59.50 17.83 27.48
#